data_AF-W7TQ77-F1
#
_entry.id   AF-W7TQ77-F1
#
_cell.length_a   1.000
_cell.length_b   1.000
_cell.length_c   1.000
_cell.angle_alpha   90.00
_cell.angle_beta   90.00
_cell.angle_gamma   90.00
#
_symmetry.space_group_name_H-M   'P 1'
#
loop_
_entity.id
_entity.type
_entity.pdbx_description
1 polymer ?
#
loop_
_entity_poly.entity_id
_entity_poly.type
_entity_poly.pdbx_seq_one_letter_code
_entity_poly.pdbx_strand_id
1 'polypeptide(L)'
;MAATSSNSIGPVHVLVSGTTGWMGGELARSLVARGCRVTGVNRRKCTVPGVTAVQADISSPDFTLEGIDRPDVAVHLAGTLGWCSVEQAVNTNIAGSRRFVQAALDAGCRRIVFASSVACIGTCAPTHPPRKLPMAVDHPYEGGPWPYAFSKHACETLIDLLAVEEKNREVDFIVVRIGNTVTDPPKIQHLDGVVDGKQLSWPVPPAVCTPVPYTTAKPEKFPEAALCSVALSDQVDCLLAAVRAPHAAGVRKVACVAPKLYTEKAVPELMASWYGNETAATIDMSYYEVPGHERDPLYDLEPGRRHLGWEPKVDLLTGQRPVLTEKDVASAPDALAESAAEQVAAPATSAGGAQVHVTIVKRVPAASQRRWLAMADELAAATWHEDGCEEYAFVRSSVAPDTFCIVERWASQSHLDAHFETSHFTRLVPALDAISETVELHVSTNALAKRRPPRTTKILVLYDSSTTCTAQMAGLVAEGARQLDHVEVRLRTVPGPDNHWDATSKGVRAHDVPATFADVYWADGVASGSPTNLGCISWRMKKFWDDLSQDGYWPKLEGRVGCSFSSVGGTGGGSELVCMAMNAIMMNFGFSCIGITDYVSFKTTMHYGVQVAKAPRDPVDQMACRRLGRRLAEFAAYYISHRPEAHPLLASKAHDFARWGASAIPPRDADPDELLRLNTAPFTGPIYLPQLSAKGMAKLPQAPALVSLAKDSAGSLVGEKSADRKKVALIYTAMRDYVHDSTPAAATFVALQLAVRGYKPVVSDDAAQLELPTAPAFDLIVMVNNSGQIFDPAREALSRHLEMGKPVLGLHACLASFLDGRDASGATPLGATCMLIQDVFGAHFVNHPPPQKGRVALRRPASDEYAMDTPLRSIPDTYETYDEFFNFRLDPVAFGVAGDVTVVATVDESTYQGGSMGANHPIVWSRKLGAKAARVFYCGLGHFASDYSADGPGNHTAAFIKAGIDYVLGSTTQ
;
A
#
# COMPACT_ATOMS: atom_id res chain seq x y z
N MET A 1 -31.06 -15.57 -53.80
CA MET A 1 -31.37 -14.61 -52.71
C MET A 1 -30.97 -15.28 -51.41
N ALA A 2 -29.78 -15.01 -50.91
CA ALA A 2 -29.27 -15.56 -49.65
C ALA A 2 -29.09 -14.39 -48.68
N ALA A 3 -29.63 -14.55 -47.48
CA ALA A 3 -29.80 -13.50 -46.49
C ALA A 3 -28.47 -12.83 -46.10
N THR A 4 -28.32 -11.57 -46.50
CA THR A 4 -27.38 -10.61 -45.90
C THR A 4 -27.85 -10.33 -44.48
N SER A 5 -27.28 -11.02 -43.48
CA SER A 5 -27.52 -10.69 -42.09
C SER A 5 -26.86 -9.34 -41.75
N SER A 6 -27.66 -8.47 -41.16
CA SER A 6 -27.41 -7.05 -40.92
C SER A 6 -26.21 -6.79 -40.00
N ASN A 7 -25.08 -6.38 -40.59
CA ASN A 7 -23.87 -5.95 -39.87
C ASN A 7 -23.84 -4.42 -39.60
N SER A 8 -24.98 -3.73 -39.76
CA SER A 8 -25.09 -2.29 -39.55
C SER A 8 -25.31 -1.97 -38.07
N ILE A 9 -24.27 -1.47 -37.40
CA ILE A 9 -24.45 -0.65 -36.20
C ILE A 9 -25.08 0.65 -36.75
N GLY A 10 -26.31 0.99 -36.37
CA GLY A 10 -26.98 2.20 -36.88
C GLY A 10 -26.23 3.50 -36.56
N PRO A 11 -26.81 4.68 -36.79
CA PRO A 11 -26.19 5.95 -36.40
C PRO A 11 -26.19 6.11 -34.87
N VAL A 12 -25.27 5.41 -34.21
CA VAL A 12 -25.07 5.39 -32.75
C VAL A 12 -23.92 6.35 -32.43
N HIS A 13 -24.09 7.17 -31.40
CA HIS A 13 -23.02 8.00 -30.87
C HIS A 13 -22.18 7.22 -29.86
N VAL A 14 -20.93 6.91 -30.22
CA VAL A 14 -20.00 6.14 -29.39
C VAL A 14 -18.89 7.06 -28.86
N LEU A 15 -18.84 7.21 -27.55
CA LEU A 15 -17.75 7.87 -26.84
C LEU A 15 -16.63 6.85 -26.61
N VAL A 16 -15.41 7.12 -27.03
CA VAL A 16 -14.28 6.19 -26.87
C VAL A 16 -13.10 6.90 -26.21
N SER A 17 -12.65 6.43 -25.05
CA SER A 17 -11.36 6.90 -24.49
C SER A 17 -10.19 6.10 -25.09
N GLY A 18 -9.04 6.74 -25.29
CA GLY A 18 -7.83 6.05 -25.75
C GLY A 18 -7.78 5.71 -27.25
N THR A 19 -8.51 6.43 -28.10
CA THR A 19 -8.46 6.27 -29.57
C THR A 19 -7.11 6.64 -30.21
N THR A 20 -6.18 7.23 -29.45
CA THR A 20 -4.78 7.44 -29.86
C THR A 20 -3.88 6.22 -29.62
N GLY A 21 -4.39 5.20 -28.93
CA GLY A 21 -3.71 3.92 -28.73
C GLY A 21 -3.92 2.97 -29.90
N TRP A 22 -3.18 1.86 -29.90
CA TRP A 22 -3.21 0.88 -30.99
C TRP A 22 -4.59 0.22 -31.17
N MET A 23 -5.15 -0.35 -30.08
CA MET A 23 -6.47 -0.97 -30.07
C MET A 23 -7.61 0.06 -30.25
N GLY A 24 -7.53 1.19 -29.54
CA GLY A 24 -8.55 2.24 -29.62
C GLY A 24 -8.61 2.91 -30.98
N GLY A 25 -7.48 3.07 -31.67
CA GLY A 25 -7.43 3.61 -33.03
C GLY A 25 -8.08 2.68 -34.06
N GLU A 26 -7.86 1.37 -33.94
CA GLU A 26 -8.50 0.36 -34.81
C GLU A 26 -10.01 0.27 -34.56
N LEU A 27 -10.42 0.27 -33.28
CA LEU A 27 -11.84 0.32 -32.91
C LEU A 27 -12.53 1.57 -33.47
N ALA A 28 -11.90 2.74 -33.32
CA ALA A 28 -12.45 3.99 -33.84
C ALA A 28 -12.61 3.97 -35.36
N ARG A 29 -11.59 3.49 -36.10
CA ARG A 29 -11.69 3.28 -37.57
C ARG A 29 -12.84 2.34 -37.93
N SER A 30 -12.97 1.24 -37.21
CA SER A 30 -14.02 0.25 -37.42
C SER A 30 -15.44 0.77 -37.13
N LEU A 31 -15.59 1.62 -36.11
CA LEU A 31 -16.87 2.26 -35.78
C LEU A 31 -17.27 3.31 -36.82
N VAL A 32 -16.33 4.17 -37.25
CA VAL A 32 -16.57 5.17 -38.30
C VAL A 32 -16.95 4.50 -39.62
N ALA A 33 -16.23 3.44 -40.02
CA ALA A 33 -16.53 2.69 -41.24
C ALA A 33 -17.93 2.04 -41.24
N ARG A 34 -18.51 1.82 -40.05
CA ARG A 34 -19.87 1.28 -39.87
C ARG A 34 -20.94 2.37 -39.74
N GLY A 35 -20.58 3.64 -39.92
CA GLY A 35 -21.51 4.78 -39.87
C GLY A 35 -21.82 5.29 -38.46
N CYS A 36 -21.08 4.85 -37.44
CA CYS A 36 -21.22 5.40 -36.09
C CYS A 36 -20.64 6.81 -36.02
N ARG A 37 -21.27 7.68 -35.22
CA ARG A 37 -20.65 8.94 -34.81
C ARG A 37 -19.69 8.63 -33.66
N VAL A 38 -18.41 8.95 -33.80
CA VAL A 38 -17.39 8.61 -32.78
C VAL A 38 -16.80 9.86 -32.17
N THR A 39 -16.87 9.98 -30.84
CA THR A 39 -16.16 11.02 -30.08
C THR A 39 -15.01 10.40 -29.31
N GLY A 40 -13.77 10.80 -29.62
CA GLY A 40 -12.55 10.27 -29.02
C GLY A 40 -12.01 11.15 -27.90
N VAL A 41 -11.95 10.66 -26.67
CA VAL A 41 -11.42 11.39 -25.50
C VAL A 41 -9.97 10.95 -25.20
N ASN A 42 -9.01 11.87 -25.33
CA ASN A 42 -7.59 11.54 -25.25
C ASN A 42 -6.73 12.70 -24.75
N ARG A 43 -5.57 12.39 -24.14
CA ARG A 43 -4.56 13.43 -23.82
C ARG A 43 -3.91 14.05 -25.06
N ARG A 44 -3.76 13.26 -26.13
CA ARG A 44 -3.24 13.68 -27.44
C ARG A 44 -4.37 13.76 -28.44
N LYS A 45 -4.26 14.65 -29.43
CA LYS A 45 -5.25 14.76 -30.50
C LYS A 45 -5.32 13.45 -31.30
N CYS A 46 -6.52 12.89 -31.47
CA CYS A 46 -6.77 11.73 -32.33
C CYS A 46 -6.63 12.14 -33.81
N THR A 47 -5.94 11.32 -34.60
CA THR A 47 -5.71 11.55 -36.04
C THR A 47 -6.57 10.66 -36.94
N VAL A 48 -7.45 9.82 -36.37
CA VAL A 48 -8.33 8.95 -37.13
C VAL A 48 -9.40 9.79 -37.86
N PRO A 49 -9.51 9.72 -39.19
CA PRO A 49 -10.54 10.45 -39.94
C PRO A 49 -11.96 10.10 -39.48
N GLY A 50 -12.83 11.10 -39.34
CA GLY A 50 -14.22 10.92 -38.94
C GLY A 50 -14.47 10.84 -37.43
N VAL A 51 -13.43 10.92 -36.59
CA VAL A 51 -13.56 10.97 -35.13
C VAL A 51 -13.56 12.42 -34.64
N THR A 52 -14.57 12.81 -33.86
CA THR A 52 -14.57 14.08 -33.12
C THR A 52 -13.60 13.97 -31.95
N ALA A 53 -12.47 14.67 -32.00
CA ALA A 53 -11.44 14.58 -30.96
C ALA A 53 -11.69 15.56 -29.82
N VAL A 54 -11.84 15.04 -28.59
CA VAL A 54 -11.86 15.81 -27.35
C VAL A 54 -10.52 15.59 -26.63
N GLN A 55 -9.78 16.67 -26.44
CA GLN A 55 -8.50 16.62 -25.75
C GLN A 55 -8.70 16.81 -24.24
N ALA A 56 -8.61 15.71 -23.47
CA ALA A 56 -8.80 15.73 -22.04
C ALA A 56 -7.93 14.66 -21.36
N ASP A 57 -7.53 14.92 -20.11
CA ASP A 57 -6.81 13.96 -19.28
C ASP A 57 -7.73 13.39 -18.21
N ILE A 58 -8.02 12.08 -18.31
CA ILE A 58 -8.88 11.38 -17.35
C ILE A 58 -8.28 11.34 -15.93
N SER A 59 -6.96 11.49 -15.80
CA SER A 59 -6.30 11.55 -14.49
C SER A 59 -6.49 12.90 -13.79
N SER A 60 -6.88 13.94 -14.56
CA SER A 60 -7.13 15.28 -14.02
C SER A 60 -8.34 15.28 -13.07
N PRO A 61 -8.26 15.95 -11.91
CA PRO A 61 -9.42 16.14 -11.05
C PRO A 61 -10.52 16.99 -11.72
N ASP A 62 -10.15 17.85 -12.67
CA ASP A 62 -11.06 18.73 -13.41
C ASP A 62 -11.61 18.07 -14.69
N PHE A 63 -11.44 16.76 -14.83
CA PHE A 63 -11.94 16.03 -15.98
C PHE A 63 -13.47 16.14 -16.08
N THR A 64 -13.95 16.63 -17.24
CA THR A 64 -15.37 16.76 -17.55
C THR A 64 -15.63 16.37 -19.00
N LEU A 65 -16.85 15.92 -19.27
CA LEU A 65 -17.40 15.69 -20.60
C LEU A 65 -18.46 16.73 -20.98
N GLU A 66 -18.48 17.88 -20.28
CA GLU A 66 -19.38 18.99 -20.57
C GLU A 66 -19.21 19.48 -22.02
N GLY A 67 -20.35 19.72 -22.68
CA GLY A 67 -20.38 20.12 -24.10
C GLY A 67 -20.26 18.97 -25.10
N ILE A 68 -20.18 17.72 -24.65
CA ILE A 68 -20.29 16.54 -25.53
C ILE A 68 -21.76 16.13 -25.63
N ASP A 69 -22.23 15.92 -26.87
CA ASP A 69 -23.58 15.36 -27.11
C ASP A 69 -23.75 14.02 -26.38
N ARG A 70 -24.93 13.76 -25.81
CA ARG A 70 -25.21 12.51 -25.09
C ARG A 70 -24.74 11.28 -25.88
N PRO A 71 -23.82 10.46 -25.36
CA PRO A 71 -23.40 9.23 -26.02
C PRO A 71 -24.36 8.08 -25.72
N ASP A 72 -24.64 7.27 -26.72
CA ASP A 72 -25.45 6.06 -26.56
C ASP A 72 -24.63 4.95 -25.86
N VAL A 73 -23.34 4.87 -26.21
CA VAL A 73 -22.39 3.91 -25.67
C VAL A 73 -21.06 4.59 -25.35
N ALA A 74 -20.49 4.32 -24.18
CA ALA A 74 -19.14 4.75 -23.82
C ALA A 74 -18.21 3.55 -23.72
N VAL A 75 -17.13 3.54 -24.50
CA VAL A 75 -16.07 2.51 -24.48
C VAL A 75 -14.83 3.09 -23.82
N HIS A 76 -14.44 2.54 -22.67
CA HIS A 76 -13.29 3.02 -21.91
C HIS A 76 -12.07 2.12 -22.13
N LEU A 77 -11.08 2.63 -22.88
CA LEU A 77 -9.80 1.95 -23.16
C LEU A 77 -8.59 2.69 -22.57
N ALA A 78 -8.75 3.95 -22.18
CA ALA A 78 -7.64 4.75 -21.68
C ALA A 78 -7.13 4.25 -20.33
N GLY A 79 -5.83 3.96 -20.26
CA GLY A 79 -5.14 3.55 -19.05
C GLY A 79 -3.66 3.31 -19.33
N THR A 80 -2.85 3.31 -18.27
CA THR A 80 -1.46 2.86 -18.33
C THR A 80 -1.44 1.33 -18.27
N LEU A 81 -0.80 0.71 -19.27
CA LEU A 81 -0.71 -0.74 -19.42
C LEU A 81 0.53 -1.31 -18.71
N GLY A 82 0.49 -2.60 -18.34
CA GLY A 82 1.68 -3.37 -17.97
C GLY A 82 2.39 -2.87 -16.71
N TRP A 83 3.68 -2.56 -16.79
CA TRP A 83 4.55 -2.10 -15.69
C TRP A 83 4.22 -0.69 -15.18
N CYS A 84 2.95 -0.40 -14.94
CA CYS A 84 2.56 0.87 -14.35
C CYS A 84 3.07 0.95 -12.90
N SER A 85 3.47 2.14 -12.47
CA SER A 85 3.74 2.39 -11.05
C SER A 85 2.44 2.26 -10.24
N VAL A 86 2.58 2.07 -8.92
CA VAL A 86 1.42 2.12 -7.99
C VAL A 86 0.64 3.43 -8.16
N GLU A 87 1.33 4.54 -8.36
CA GLU A 87 0.69 5.82 -8.61
C GLU A 87 -0.10 5.84 -9.93
N GLN A 88 0.47 5.34 -11.02
CA GLN A 88 -0.24 5.27 -12.30
C GLN A 88 -1.46 4.34 -12.21
N ALA A 89 -1.34 3.23 -11.47
CA ALA A 89 -2.45 2.36 -11.14
C ALA A 89 -3.56 3.11 -10.39
N VAL A 90 -3.22 3.90 -9.38
CA VAL A 90 -4.22 4.63 -8.58
C VAL A 90 -4.79 5.84 -9.33
N ASN A 91 -3.95 6.74 -9.83
CA ASN A 91 -4.36 8.02 -10.39
C ASN A 91 -4.95 7.90 -11.80
N THR A 92 -4.27 7.16 -12.69
CA THR A 92 -4.71 7.02 -14.09
C THR A 92 -5.73 5.91 -14.22
N ASN A 93 -5.39 4.70 -13.75
CA ASN A 93 -6.23 3.52 -14.01
C ASN A 93 -7.46 3.49 -13.11
N ILE A 94 -7.34 3.68 -11.80
CA ILE A 94 -8.50 3.60 -10.88
C ILE A 94 -9.29 4.92 -10.91
N ALA A 95 -8.69 6.01 -10.43
CA ALA A 95 -9.38 7.29 -10.30
C ALA A 95 -9.78 7.86 -11.66
N GLY A 96 -8.91 7.77 -12.67
CA GLY A 96 -9.22 8.24 -14.01
C GLY A 96 -10.32 7.45 -14.71
N SER A 97 -10.34 6.12 -14.57
CA SER A 97 -11.46 5.31 -15.09
C SER A 97 -12.77 5.64 -14.39
N ARG A 98 -12.76 5.80 -13.05
CA ARG A 98 -13.95 6.23 -12.31
C ARG A 98 -14.48 7.56 -12.84
N ARG A 99 -13.62 8.57 -13.05
CA ARG A 99 -14.02 9.88 -13.59
C ARG A 99 -14.61 9.76 -14.98
N PHE A 100 -13.98 9.00 -15.87
CA PHE A 100 -14.50 8.79 -17.21
C PHE A 100 -15.87 8.11 -17.20
N VAL A 101 -16.02 7.01 -16.46
CA VAL A 101 -17.28 6.28 -16.36
C VAL A 101 -18.36 7.17 -15.74
N GLN A 102 -18.05 7.86 -14.63
CA GLN A 102 -19.01 8.75 -13.98
C GLN A 102 -19.45 9.88 -14.92
N ALA A 103 -18.51 10.55 -15.59
CA ALA A 103 -18.86 11.61 -16.52
C ALA A 103 -19.70 11.10 -17.71
N ALA A 104 -19.45 9.87 -18.19
CA ALA A 104 -20.28 9.27 -19.23
C ALA A 104 -21.70 8.99 -18.73
N LEU A 105 -21.85 8.50 -17.49
CA LEU A 105 -23.15 8.30 -16.85
C LEU A 105 -23.88 9.64 -16.66
N ASP A 106 -23.18 10.67 -16.18
CA ASP A 106 -23.73 12.02 -15.96
C ASP A 106 -24.15 12.68 -17.28
N ALA A 107 -23.45 12.39 -18.39
CA ALA A 107 -23.85 12.78 -19.74
C ALA A 107 -25.08 11.98 -20.27
N GLY A 108 -25.63 11.06 -19.48
CA GLY A 108 -26.82 10.28 -19.80
C GLY A 108 -26.56 9.00 -20.60
N CYS A 109 -25.33 8.50 -20.62
CA CYS A 109 -24.98 7.25 -21.28
C CYS A 109 -25.63 6.05 -20.57
N ARG A 110 -26.24 5.15 -21.34
CA ARG A 110 -26.93 3.97 -20.79
C ARG A 110 -26.17 2.66 -20.98
N ARG A 111 -25.04 2.69 -21.70
CA ARG A 111 -24.16 1.53 -21.85
C ARG A 111 -22.70 1.92 -21.68
N ILE A 112 -22.01 1.21 -20.78
CA ILE A 112 -20.58 1.36 -20.54
C ILE A 112 -19.87 0.07 -20.91
N VAL A 113 -18.93 0.12 -21.86
CA VAL A 113 -18.01 -0.97 -22.18
C VAL A 113 -16.66 -0.64 -21.56
N PHE A 114 -16.22 -1.43 -20.59
CA PHE A 114 -14.95 -1.21 -19.89
C PHE A 114 -13.92 -2.28 -20.28
N ALA A 115 -12.75 -1.84 -20.75
CA ALA A 115 -11.64 -2.76 -20.98
C ALA A 115 -10.88 -3.08 -19.69
N SER A 116 -11.21 -4.24 -19.12
CA SER A 116 -10.44 -4.91 -18.09
C SER A 116 -9.29 -5.73 -18.71
N SER A 117 -8.64 -6.58 -17.92
CA SER A 117 -7.56 -7.46 -18.36
C SER A 117 -7.69 -8.82 -17.69
N VAL A 118 -7.23 -9.87 -18.36
CA VAL A 118 -7.04 -11.19 -17.72
C VAL A 118 -6.20 -11.08 -16.44
N ALA A 119 -5.22 -10.17 -16.39
CA ALA A 119 -4.40 -9.96 -15.19
C ALA A 119 -5.20 -9.55 -13.93
N CYS A 120 -6.47 -9.12 -14.05
CA CYS A 120 -7.29 -8.67 -12.91
C CYS A 120 -7.53 -9.76 -11.84
N ILE A 121 -7.31 -11.04 -12.16
CA ILE A 121 -7.46 -12.14 -11.19
C ILE A 121 -6.23 -12.26 -10.27
N GLY A 122 -5.10 -11.66 -10.64
CA GLY A 122 -3.92 -11.61 -9.76
C GLY A 122 -3.12 -12.91 -9.74
N THR A 123 -3.31 -13.80 -10.70
CA THR A 123 -2.62 -15.10 -10.79
C THR A 123 -1.27 -15.04 -11.52
N CYS A 124 -0.84 -13.84 -11.90
CA CYS A 124 0.37 -13.59 -12.69
C CYS A 124 1.70 -13.79 -11.93
N ALA A 125 1.68 -14.37 -10.73
CA ALA A 125 2.86 -14.65 -9.91
C ALA A 125 2.91 -16.13 -9.49
N PRO A 126 4.09 -16.78 -9.47
CA PRO A 126 4.22 -18.19 -9.04
C PRO A 126 3.70 -18.48 -7.63
N THR A 127 3.58 -17.46 -6.78
CA THR A 127 3.08 -17.57 -5.40
C THR A 127 1.56 -17.47 -5.27
N HIS A 128 0.85 -17.19 -6.36
CA HIS A 128 -0.60 -16.95 -6.36
C HIS A 128 -1.26 -17.76 -7.49
N PRO A 129 -1.39 -19.09 -7.35
CA PRO A 129 -2.02 -19.94 -8.38
C PRO A 129 -3.53 -19.70 -8.49
N PRO A 130 -4.14 -19.93 -9.66
CA PRO A 130 -5.61 -19.96 -9.78
C PRO A 130 -6.17 -21.14 -8.98
N ARG A 131 -7.42 -21.03 -8.51
CA ARG A 131 -8.10 -22.14 -7.82
C ARG A 131 -8.65 -23.18 -8.78
N LYS A 132 -9.11 -22.73 -9.95
CA LYS A 132 -9.75 -23.56 -10.96
C LYS A 132 -9.50 -23.01 -12.36
N LEU A 133 -9.30 -23.93 -13.30
CA LEU A 133 -9.19 -23.62 -14.73
C LEU A 133 -10.26 -24.39 -15.53
N PRO A 134 -10.85 -23.77 -16.57
CA PRO A 134 -10.72 -22.36 -16.94
C PRO A 134 -11.33 -21.43 -15.87
N MET A 135 -10.75 -20.25 -15.70
CA MET A 135 -11.20 -19.25 -14.74
C MET A 135 -12.53 -18.65 -15.19
N ALA A 136 -13.55 -18.81 -14.35
CA ALA A 136 -14.85 -18.19 -14.53
C ALA A 136 -14.79 -16.68 -14.29
N VAL A 137 -15.84 -15.97 -14.73
CA VAL A 137 -15.93 -14.51 -14.61
C VAL A 137 -16.03 -14.01 -13.17
N ASP A 138 -16.48 -14.86 -12.25
CA ASP A 138 -16.58 -14.62 -10.81
C ASP A 138 -15.41 -15.22 -10.02
N HIS A 139 -14.35 -15.68 -10.71
CA HIS A 139 -13.14 -16.17 -10.03
C HIS A 139 -12.59 -15.09 -9.07
N PRO A 140 -12.27 -15.47 -7.81
CA PRO A 140 -11.79 -14.51 -6.83
C PRO A 140 -10.43 -13.92 -7.22
N TYR A 141 -10.15 -12.72 -6.74
CA TYR A 141 -8.82 -12.13 -6.85
C TYR A 141 -7.86 -12.84 -5.89
N GLU A 142 -6.74 -13.34 -6.43
CA GLU A 142 -5.76 -14.13 -5.67
C GLU A 142 -4.65 -13.28 -5.05
N GLY A 143 -4.68 -11.95 -5.17
CA GLY A 143 -3.77 -11.09 -4.40
C GLY A 143 -2.37 -10.88 -5.01
N GLY A 144 -2.18 -11.20 -6.30
CA GLY A 144 -0.88 -11.02 -6.95
C GLY A 144 -0.30 -9.60 -6.84
N PRO A 145 1.02 -9.45 -6.66
CA PRO A 145 1.68 -8.21 -6.21
C PRO A 145 1.80 -7.11 -7.29
N TRP A 146 1.05 -7.22 -8.39
CA TRP A 146 1.22 -6.39 -9.58
C TRP A 146 0.28 -5.18 -9.57
N PRO A 147 0.78 -3.92 -9.57
CA PRO A 147 -0.06 -2.73 -9.51
C PRO A 147 -1.10 -2.64 -10.64
N TYR A 148 -0.74 -3.07 -11.85
CA TYR A 148 -1.67 -3.10 -12.99
C TYR A 148 -2.82 -4.10 -12.78
N ALA A 149 -2.51 -5.32 -12.34
CA ALA A 149 -3.50 -6.35 -12.02
C ALA A 149 -4.51 -5.85 -10.99
N PHE A 150 -3.99 -5.32 -9.87
CA PHE A 150 -4.80 -4.70 -8.83
C PHE A 150 -5.66 -3.56 -9.38
N SER A 151 -5.10 -2.68 -10.23
CA SER A 151 -5.86 -1.56 -10.79
C SER A 151 -7.06 -2.00 -11.62
N LYS A 152 -6.94 -3.10 -12.39
CA LYS A 152 -8.05 -3.65 -13.17
C LYS A 152 -9.09 -4.32 -12.29
N HIS A 153 -8.66 -5.07 -11.27
CA HIS A 153 -9.57 -5.63 -10.27
C HIS A 153 -10.38 -4.55 -9.52
N ALA A 154 -9.70 -3.50 -9.08
CA ALA A 154 -10.32 -2.36 -8.42
C ALA A 154 -11.34 -1.66 -9.34
N CYS A 155 -11.04 -1.52 -10.63
CA CYS A 155 -12.00 -0.96 -11.58
C CYS A 155 -13.23 -1.85 -11.82
N GLU A 156 -13.06 -3.17 -11.89
CA GLU A 156 -14.22 -4.09 -11.97
C GLU A 156 -15.11 -3.94 -10.72
N THR A 157 -14.50 -3.87 -9.54
CA THR A 157 -15.21 -3.66 -8.28
C THR A 157 -15.94 -2.31 -8.26
N LEU A 158 -15.30 -1.24 -8.75
CA LEU A 158 -15.93 0.08 -8.87
C LEU A 158 -17.14 0.06 -9.82
N ILE A 159 -17.06 -0.68 -10.92
CA ILE A 159 -18.19 -0.85 -11.84
C ILE A 159 -19.33 -1.62 -11.17
N ASP A 160 -19.02 -2.69 -10.43
CA ASP A 160 -20.01 -3.44 -9.66
C ASP A 160 -20.73 -2.52 -8.64
N LEU A 161 -19.98 -1.63 -7.99
CA LEU A 161 -20.53 -0.63 -7.06
C LEU A 161 -21.39 0.41 -7.77
N LEU A 162 -20.95 0.95 -8.91
CA LEU A 162 -21.73 1.92 -9.68
C LEU A 162 -23.02 1.30 -10.21
N ALA A 163 -23.02 0.03 -10.58
CA ALA A 163 -24.18 -0.66 -11.12
C ALA A 163 -25.30 -0.90 -10.10
N VAL A 164 -24.98 -0.97 -8.80
CA VAL A 164 -26.00 -1.14 -7.74
C VAL A 164 -26.61 0.17 -7.26
N GLU A 165 -26.04 1.33 -7.63
CA GLU A 165 -26.63 2.64 -7.33
C GLU A 165 -28.00 2.78 -8.00
N GLU A 166 -28.99 3.31 -7.27
CA GLU A 166 -30.38 3.39 -7.75
C GLU A 166 -30.51 4.13 -9.08
N LYS A 167 -29.78 5.25 -9.24
CA LYS A 167 -29.73 6.04 -10.47
C LYS A 167 -29.16 5.30 -11.69
N ASN A 168 -28.41 4.22 -11.48
CA ASN A 168 -27.75 3.46 -12.54
C ASN A 168 -28.38 2.08 -12.77
N ARG A 169 -29.49 1.73 -12.09
CA ARG A 169 -30.13 0.40 -12.17
C ARG A 169 -30.53 -0.04 -13.58
N GLU A 170 -30.73 0.90 -14.50
CA GLU A 170 -31.08 0.62 -15.89
C GLU A 170 -29.89 0.67 -16.86
N VAL A 171 -28.67 0.92 -16.36
CA VAL A 171 -27.45 1.00 -17.16
C VAL A 171 -26.88 -0.40 -17.41
N ASP A 172 -26.41 -0.62 -18.63
CA ASP A 172 -25.77 -1.86 -19.09
C ASP A 172 -24.24 -1.72 -19.03
N PHE A 173 -23.61 -2.41 -18.09
CA PHE A 173 -22.16 -2.43 -17.94
C PHE A 173 -21.59 -3.72 -18.52
N ILE A 174 -20.69 -3.59 -19.50
CA ILE A 174 -20.00 -4.72 -20.13
C ILE A 174 -18.51 -4.60 -19.83
N VAL A 175 -17.99 -5.52 -19.03
CA VAL A 175 -16.58 -5.59 -18.65
C VAL A 175 -15.90 -6.66 -19.49
N VAL A 176 -14.91 -6.27 -20.30
CA VAL A 176 -14.18 -7.18 -21.18
C VAL A 176 -12.78 -7.41 -20.60
N ARG A 177 -12.47 -8.63 -20.15
CA ARG A 177 -11.14 -9.03 -19.68
C ARG A 177 -10.27 -9.39 -20.88
N ILE A 178 -9.44 -8.43 -21.31
CA ILE A 178 -8.64 -8.56 -22.52
C ILE A 178 -7.31 -9.27 -22.22
N GLY A 179 -7.00 -10.28 -23.04
CA GLY A 179 -5.71 -10.97 -23.09
C GLY A 179 -4.57 -10.14 -23.67
N ASN A 180 -3.36 -10.70 -23.74
CA ASN A 180 -2.22 -9.99 -24.34
C ASN A 180 -2.41 -9.83 -25.85
N THR A 181 -2.33 -8.60 -26.36
CA THR A 181 -2.59 -8.35 -27.79
C THR A 181 -1.39 -8.77 -28.65
N VAL A 182 -1.66 -9.52 -29.71
CA VAL A 182 -0.70 -9.86 -30.76
C VAL A 182 -1.18 -9.29 -32.09
N THR A 183 -0.27 -8.75 -32.90
CA THR A 183 -0.58 -8.33 -34.28
C THR A 183 -1.03 -9.54 -35.08
N ASP A 184 -2.08 -9.39 -35.91
CA ASP A 184 -2.54 -10.48 -36.77
C ASP A 184 -1.37 -11.03 -37.61
N PRO A 185 -1.22 -12.37 -37.75
CA PRO A 185 -0.20 -12.96 -38.61
C PRO A 185 -0.36 -12.47 -40.07
N PRO A 186 0.73 -12.42 -40.86
CA PRO A 186 0.81 -11.64 -42.12
C PRO A 186 0.05 -12.27 -43.30
N LYS A 187 -1.27 -12.45 -43.18
CA LYS A 187 -2.20 -12.79 -44.28
C LYS A 187 -3.60 -12.15 -44.14
N ILE A 188 -3.70 -10.97 -43.53
CA ILE A 188 -4.87 -10.09 -43.73
C ILE A 188 -4.43 -8.89 -44.55
N GLN A 189 -4.20 -9.14 -45.85
CA GLN A 189 -4.28 -8.09 -46.86
C GLN A 189 -5.75 -7.70 -46.97
N HIS A 190 -6.09 -6.48 -46.59
CA HIS A 190 -7.14 -5.58 -47.14
C HIS A 190 -7.41 -4.45 -46.12
N LEU A 191 -6.42 -3.58 -45.93
CA LEU A 191 -6.61 -2.22 -45.44
C LEU A 191 -5.66 -1.34 -46.25
N ASP A 192 -6.14 -0.89 -47.40
CA ASP A 192 -5.42 0.03 -48.28
C ASP A 192 -5.16 1.36 -47.53
N GLY A 193 -3.90 1.77 -47.47
CA GLY A 193 -3.50 3.07 -46.94
C GLY A 193 -2.09 3.08 -46.39
N VAL A 194 -1.10 3.27 -47.26
CA VAL A 194 0.27 3.64 -46.88
C VAL A 194 0.23 4.96 -46.10
N VAL A 195 0.78 4.98 -44.88
CA VAL A 195 1.08 6.24 -44.17
C VAL A 195 2.56 6.25 -43.75
N ASP A 196 3.32 7.06 -44.47
CA ASP A 196 4.56 7.76 -44.07
C ASP A 196 5.67 7.00 -43.35
N GLY A 197 6.23 5.99 -44.02
CA GLY A 197 7.70 5.83 -44.15
C GLY A 197 8.58 5.78 -42.88
N LYS A 198 8.01 5.66 -41.68
CA LYS A 198 8.74 5.58 -40.41
C LYS A 198 8.61 4.18 -39.84
N GLN A 199 9.68 3.42 -40.03
CA GLN A 199 9.91 2.15 -39.36
C GLN A 199 9.95 2.39 -37.85
N LEU A 200 8.90 1.98 -37.14
CA LEU A 200 8.87 2.00 -35.67
C LEU A 200 9.87 0.95 -35.15
N SER A 201 10.93 1.41 -34.49
CA SER A 201 11.98 0.57 -33.94
C SER A 201 11.55 -0.06 -32.60
N TRP A 202 10.83 -1.18 -32.69
CA TRP A 202 10.87 -2.28 -31.71
C TRP A 202 10.92 -3.57 -32.54
N PRO A 203 11.69 -4.62 -32.16
CA PRO A 203 11.94 -5.76 -33.01
C PRO A 203 10.63 -6.37 -33.53
N VAL A 204 10.47 -6.31 -34.86
CA VAL A 204 9.57 -7.20 -35.59
C VAL A 204 9.95 -8.63 -35.16
N PRO A 205 9.05 -9.41 -34.53
CA PRO A 205 9.35 -10.81 -34.30
C PRO A 205 9.64 -11.45 -35.65
N PRO A 206 10.77 -12.17 -35.80
CA PRO A 206 11.13 -12.77 -37.06
C PRO A 206 9.99 -13.68 -37.55
N ALA A 207 9.81 -13.67 -38.87
CA ALA A 207 8.85 -14.44 -39.64
C ALA A 207 8.51 -15.81 -39.03
N VAL A 208 7.21 -16.12 -38.96
CA VAL A 208 6.65 -17.39 -38.44
C VAL A 208 7.09 -17.62 -36.99
N CYS A 209 6.36 -17.00 -36.05
CA CYS A 209 6.70 -17.04 -34.63
C CYS A 209 6.85 -18.49 -34.16
N THR A 210 8.09 -18.90 -33.92
CA THR A 210 8.45 -20.13 -33.24
C THR A 210 7.72 -20.15 -31.88
N PRO A 211 7.13 -21.28 -31.45
CA PRO A 211 6.59 -21.42 -30.10
C PRO A 211 7.62 -20.92 -29.10
N VAL A 212 7.20 -20.11 -28.12
CA VAL A 212 8.12 -19.54 -27.12
C VAL A 212 8.95 -20.68 -26.53
N PRO A 213 10.28 -20.71 -26.72
CA PRO A 213 11.09 -21.79 -26.19
C PRO A 213 11.08 -21.67 -24.67
N TYR A 214 10.31 -22.54 -24.03
CA TYR A 214 10.22 -22.67 -22.58
C TYR A 214 11.56 -23.27 -22.08
N THR A 215 12.58 -22.42 -21.99
CA THR A 215 13.82 -22.78 -21.31
C THR A 215 13.68 -22.41 -19.85
N THR A 216 14.00 -23.34 -18.97
CA THR A 216 13.99 -23.28 -17.50
C THR A 216 14.92 -22.21 -16.90
N ALA A 217 15.41 -21.27 -17.71
CA ALA A 217 16.50 -20.36 -17.35
C ALA A 217 16.06 -19.02 -16.75
N LYS A 218 14.77 -18.62 -16.83
CA LYS A 218 14.25 -17.35 -16.25
C LYS A 218 12.77 -17.45 -15.85
N PRO A 219 12.42 -17.92 -14.64
CA PRO A 219 11.04 -18.03 -14.15
C PRO A 219 10.34 -16.67 -13.89
N GLU A 220 11.06 -15.56 -14.02
CA GLU A 220 10.60 -14.19 -13.72
C GLU A 220 9.93 -13.43 -14.90
N LYS A 221 9.55 -14.10 -16.00
CA LYS A 221 8.84 -13.47 -17.13
C LYS A 221 7.40 -14.02 -17.30
N PHE A 222 6.42 -13.20 -16.92
CA PHE A 222 4.95 -13.25 -17.11
C PHE A 222 4.35 -14.38 -17.98
N PRO A 223 4.09 -15.57 -17.41
CA PRO A 223 3.58 -16.69 -18.20
C PRO A 223 2.07 -16.57 -18.55
N GLU A 224 1.19 -16.20 -17.62
CA GLU A 224 -0.27 -16.13 -17.89
C GLU A 224 -0.64 -15.10 -18.96
N ALA A 225 -0.07 -13.89 -18.90
CA ALA A 225 -0.31 -12.87 -19.91
C ALA A 225 0.21 -13.32 -21.29
N ALA A 226 1.36 -13.99 -21.34
CA ALA A 226 1.91 -14.53 -22.59
C ALA A 226 1.04 -15.67 -23.16
N LEU A 227 0.52 -16.56 -22.30
CA LEU A 227 -0.33 -17.69 -22.69
C LEU A 227 -1.73 -17.26 -23.14
N CYS A 228 -2.32 -16.26 -22.47
CA CYS A 228 -3.63 -15.69 -22.81
C CYS A 228 -3.54 -14.62 -23.91
N SER A 229 -2.72 -14.87 -24.93
CA SER A 229 -2.60 -13.97 -26.07
C SER A 229 -3.84 -14.01 -26.95
N VAL A 230 -4.15 -12.93 -27.66
CA VAL A 230 -5.27 -12.82 -28.61
C VAL A 230 -4.94 -11.86 -29.74
N ALA A 231 -5.48 -12.15 -30.93
CA ALA A 231 -5.28 -11.34 -32.11
C ALA A 231 -5.95 -9.96 -31.97
N LEU A 232 -5.33 -8.90 -32.50
CA LEU A 232 -5.92 -7.56 -32.48
C LEU A 232 -7.31 -7.55 -33.15
N SER A 233 -7.47 -8.25 -34.28
CA SER A 233 -8.75 -8.32 -34.98
C SER A 233 -9.88 -8.90 -34.11
N ASP A 234 -9.59 -9.97 -33.35
CA ASP A 234 -10.54 -10.57 -32.41
C ASP A 234 -10.87 -9.63 -31.24
N GLN A 235 -9.89 -8.88 -30.72
CA GLN A 235 -10.14 -7.89 -29.66
C GLN A 235 -11.09 -6.78 -30.13
N VAL A 236 -10.85 -6.25 -31.34
CA VAL A 236 -11.71 -5.21 -31.92
C VAL A 236 -13.10 -5.78 -32.20
N ASP A 237 -13.21 -6.99 -32.73
CA ASP A 237 -14.48 -7.67 -32.95
C ASP A 237 -15.25 -7.91 -31.64
N CYS A 238 -14.56 -8.24 -30.54
CA CYS A 238 -15.16 -8.38 -29.21
C CYS A 238 -15.74 -7.06 -28.70
N LEU A 239 -14.98 -5.97 -28.82
CA LEU A 239 -15.42 -4.63 -28.41
C LEU A 239 -16.59 -4.13 -29.29
N LEU A 240 -16.57 -4.40 -30.59
CA LEU A 240 -17.70 -4.13 -31.49
C LEU A 240 -18.93 -4.97 -31.11
N ALA A 241 -18.74 -6.23 -30.71
CA ALA A 241 -19.81 -7.08 -30.21
C ALA A 241 -20.42 -6.52 -28.91
N ALA A 242 -19.59 -6.01 -27.99
CA ALA A 242 -20.04 -5.33 -26.79
C ALA A 242 -20.85 -4.05 -27.10
N VAL A 243 -20.40 -3.23 -28.07
CA VAL A 243 -21.12 -2.03 -28.49
C VAL A 243 -22.50 -2.37 -29.06
N ARG A 244 -22.62 -3.44 -29.86
CA ARG A 244 -23.89 -3.84 -30.51
C ARG A 244 -24.77 -4.78 -29.69
N ALA A 245 -24.32 -5.25 -28.53
CA ALA A 245 -25.04 -6.25 -27.75
C ALA A 245 -26.47 -5.78 -27.41
N PRO A 246 -27.44 -6.69 -27.23
CA PRO A 246 -28.73 -6.32 -26.67
C PRO A 246 -28.56 -5.64 -25.30
N HIS A 247 -29.40 -4.64 -25.03
CA HIS A 247 -29.39 -3.92 -23.74
C HIS A 247 -29.83 -4.87 -22.63
N ALA A 248 -28.97 -5.01 -21.62
CA ALA A 248 -29.27 -5.78 -20.42
C ALA A 248 -28.73 -4.99 -19.23
N ALA A 249 -29.63 -4.54 -18.35
CA ALA A 249 -29.24 -3.77 -17.18
C ALA A 249 -28.40 -4.61 -16.19
N GLY A 250 -27.44 -3.97 -15.52
CA GLY A 250 -26.50 -4.62 -14.61
C GLY A 250 -25.13 -4.89 -15.25
N VAL A 251 -24.31 -5.71 -14.58
CA VAL A 251 -22.93 -5.98 -15.00
C VAL A 251 -22.81 -7.33 -15.69
N ARG A 252 -22.21 -7.34 -16.88
CA ARG A 252 -21.84 -8.53 -17.64
C ARG A 252 -20.34 -8.56 -17.84
N LYS A 253 -19.68 -9.62 -17.39
CA LYS A 253 -18.23 -9.79 -17.52
C LYS A 253 -17.95 -10.87 -18.57
N VAL A 254 -16.97 -10.65 -19.43
CA VAL A 254 -16.57 -11.60 -20.49
C VAL A 254 -15.06 -11.64 -20.63
N ALA A 255 -14.50 -12.77 -21.07
CA ALA A 255 -13.10 -12.89 -21.44
C ALA A 255 -12.90 -12.70 -22.95
N CYS A 256 -11.82 -12.00 -23.33
CA CYS A 256 -11.39 -11.82 -24.71
C CYS A 256 -9.97 -12.36 -24.87
N VAL A 257 -9.87 -13.66 -25.10
CA VAL A 257 -8.62 -14.44 -25.29
C VAL A 257 -8.72 -15.30 -26.55
N ALA A 258 -7.61 -15.82 -27.08
CA ALA A 258 -7.62 -16.71 -28.25
C ALA A 258 -8.39 -18.03 -27.98
N PRO A 259 -8.91 -18.71 -29.03
CA PRO A 259 -9.64 -19.98 -28.86
C PRO A 259 -8.73 -21.14 -28.41
N LYS A 260 -7.41 -21.00 -28.56
CA LYS A 260 -6.40 -21.93 -28.06
C LYS A 260 -5.20 -21.14 -27.53
N LEU A 261 -4.53 -21.67 -26.53
CA LEU A 261 -3.32 -21.08 -25.97
C LEU A 261 -2.17 -21.11 -26.98
N TYR A 262 -1.34 -20.07 -26.95
CA TYR A 262 -0.21 -19.92 -27.84
C TYR A 262 1.01 -20.74 -27.35
N THR A 263 0.86 -22.07 -27.33
CA THR A 263 1.84 -23.03 -26.79
C THR A 263 1.63 -24.43 -27.38
N GLU A 264 2.71 -25.22 -27.46
CA GLU A 264 2.66 -26.63 -27.86
C GLU A 264 2.38 -27.58 -26.69
N LYS A 265 2.61 -27.15 -25.44
CA LYS A 265 2.41 -27.96 -24.24
C LYS A 265 0.96 -27.94 -23.77
N ALA A 266 0.52 -29.04 -23.15
CA ALA A 266 -0.78 -29.11 -22.50
C ALA A 266 -0.83 -28.24 -21.23
N VAL A 267 -2.01 -27.73 -20.87
CA VAL A 267 -2.20 -26.88 -19.69
C VAL A 267 -1.71 -27.52 -18.39
N PRO A 268 -2.00 -28.80 -18.07
CA PRO A 268 -1.48 -29.43 -16.85
C PRO A 268 0.05 -29.44 -16.77
N GLU A 269 0.73 -29.70 -17.90
CA GLU A 269 2.20 -29.66 -17.97
C GLU A 269 2.75 -28.25 -17.76
N LEU A 270 2.04 -27.23 -18.26
CA LEU A 270 2.41 -25.83 -18.06
C LEU A 270 2.23 -25.40 -16.61
N MET A 271 1.11 -25.77 -15.97
CA MET A 271 0.86 -25.45 -14.56
C MET A 271 1.87 -26.12 -13.65
N ALA A 272 2.17 -27.39 -13.88
CA ALA A 272 3.21 -28.13 -13.17
C ALA A 272 4.60 -27.49 -13.35
N SER A 273 4.94 -27.07 -14.57
CA SER A 273 6.19 -26.37 -14.85
C SER A 273 6.26 -24.98 -14.21
N TRP A 274 5.13 -24.31 -13.99
CA TRP A 274 5.09 -22.92 -13.54
C TRP A 274 4.97 -22.80 -12.02
N TYR A 275 4.01 -23.49 -11.42
CA TYR A 275 3.73 -23.43 -9.99
C TYR A 275 4.47 -24.53 -9.19
N GLY A 276 5.10 -25.48 -9.88
CA GLY A 276 5.64 -26.70 -9.31
C GLY A 276 4.57 -27.77 -9.16
N ASN A 277 4.98 -29.05 -9.20
CA ASN A 277 4.06 -30.20 -9.18
C ASN A 277 3.10 -30.18 -7.97
N GLU A 278 3.59 -29.81 -6.79
CA GLU A 278 2.77 -29.78 -5.57
C GLU A 278 1.69 -28.71 -5.63
N THR A 279 2.04 -27.49 -6.03
CA THR A 279 1.08 -26.38 -6.16
C THR A 279 0.11 -26.62 -7.30
N ALA A 280 0.58 -27.13 -8.45
CA ALA A 280 -0.27 -27.44 -9.59
C ALA A 280 -1.31 -28.51 -9.25
N ALA A 281 -0.98 -29.46 -8.37
CA ALA A 281 -1.94 -30.46 -7.88
C ALA A 281 -3.08 -29.86 -7.02
N THR A 282 -2.95 -28.60 -6.55
CA THR A 282 -4.02 -27.91 -5.82
C THR A 282 -5.02 -27.18 -6.72
N ILE A 283 -4.72 -27.06 -8.02
CA ILE A 283 -5.55 -26.37 -9.01
C ILE A 283 -6.56 -27.37 -9.59
N ASP A 284 -7.86 -27.06 -9.56
CA ASP A 284 -8.86 -27.86 -10.28
C ASP A 284 -8.65 -27.68 -11.79
N MET A 285 -8.09 -28.72 -12.44
CA MET A 285 -7.83 -28.81 -13.88
C MET A 285 -8.63 -29.93 -14.56
N SER A 286 -9.70 -30.42 -13.92
CA SER A 286 -10.53 -31.53 -14.43
C SER A 286 -11.06 -31.29 -15.86
N TYR A 287 -11.28 -30.03 -16.25
CA TYR A 287 -11.63 -29.63 -17.61
C TYR A 287 -10.61 -30.08 -18.67
N TYR A 288 -9.31 -30.03 -18.35
CA TYR A 288 -8.22 -30.33 -19.28
C TYR A 288 -7.85 -31.82 -19.33
N GLU A 289 -8.43 -32.64 -18.44
CA GLU A 289 -8.28 -34.09 -18.48
C GLU A 289 -9.15 -34.73 -19.58
N VAL A 290 -10.16 -33.98 -20.06
CA VAL A 290 -11.02 -34.41 -21.17
C VAL A 290 -10.27 -34.22 -22.50
N PRO A 291 -10.15 -35.27 -23.33
CA PRO A 291 -9.47 -35.18 -24.63
C PRO A 291 -10.04 -34.07 -25.52
N GLY A 292 -9.16 -33.28 -26.14
CA GLY A 292 -9.51 -32.14 -27.01
C GLY A 292 -9.46 -30.76 -26.34
N HIS A 293 -9.40 -30.72 -25.01
CA HIS A 293 -9.34 -29.49 -24.22
C HIS A 293 -7.93 -29.09 -23.78
N GLU A 294 -6.89 -29.84 -24.14
CA GLU A 294 -5.54 -29.77 -23.58
C GLU A 294 -4.88 -28.39 -23.71
N ARG A 295 -5.35 -27.57 -24.66
CA ARG A 295 -4.84 -26.23 -24.98
C ARG A 295 -5.92 -25.16 -25.04
N ASP A 296 -7.09 -25.44 -24.47
CA ASP A 296 -8.15 -24.45 -24.35
C ASP A 296 -7.69 -23.26 -23.49
N PRO A 297 -8.30 -22.07 -23.67
CA PRO A 297 -7.94 -20.87 -22.93
C PRO A 297 -8.06 -21.07 -21.42
N LEU A 298 -7.22 -20.35 -20.67
CA LEU A 298 -7.27 -20.35 -19.20
C LEU A 298 -8.48 -19.62 -18.62
N TYR A 299 -9.28 -18.95 -19.46
CA TYR A 299 -10.46 -18.19 -19.09
C TYR A 299 -11.68 -18.77 -19.80
N ASP A 300 -12.81 -18.78 -19.10
CA ASP A 300 -14.08 -19.23 -19.66
C ASP A 300 -14.59 -18.24 -20.73
N LEU A 301 -14.83 -18.77 -21.94
CA LEU A 301 -15.34 -18.02 -23.09
C LEU A 301 -16.88 -18.04 -23.18
N GLU A 302 -17.56 -18.91 -22.43
CA GLU A 302 -19.01 -19.08 -22.52
C GLU A 302 -19.80 -17.80 -22.22
N PRO A 303 -19.41 -16.96 -21.24
CA PRO A 303 -20.06 -15.66 -21.05
C PRO A 303 -20.00 -14.75 -22.28
N GLY A 304 -18.92 -14.80 -23.07
CA GLY A 304 -18.79 -14.04 -24.32
C GLY A 304 -19.78 -14.50 -25.38
N ARG A 305 -19.93 -15.82 -25.54
CA ARG A 305 -20.91 -16.45 -26.44
C ARG A 305 -22.33 -16.09 -26.03
N ARG A 306 -22.66 -16.29 -24.75
CA ARG A 306 -24.01 -16.09 -24.21
C ARG A 306 -24.43 -14.62 -24.20
N HIS A 307 -23.56 -13.71 -23.77
CA HIS A 307 -23.93 -12.31 -23.54
C HIS A 307 -23.72 -11.41 -24.76
N LEU A 308 -22.72 -11.70 -25.59
CA LEU A 308 -22.35 -10.86 -26.73
C LEU A 308 -22.57 -11.53 -28.10
N GLY A 309 -22.85 -12.84 -28.13
CA GLY A 309 -22.84 -13.61 -29.38
C GLY A 309 -21.46 -13.56 -30.05
N TRP A 310 -20.39 -13.52 -29.24
CA TRP A 310 -19.03 -13.36 -29.71
C TRP A 310 -18.16 -14.52 -29.26
N GLU A 311 -17.29 -14.95 -30.16
CA GLU A 311 -16.21 -15.89 -29.88
C GLU A 311 -14.98 -15.51 -30.71
N PRO A 312 -13.77 -15.80 -30.22
CA PRO A 312 -12.53 -15.49 -30.92
C PRO A 312 -12.36 -16.41 -32.12
N LYS A 313 -11.91 -15.85 -33.24
CA LYS A 313 -11.84 -16.55 -34.52
C LYS A 313 -10.43 -16.79 -35.00
N VAL A 314 -9.38 -16.26 -34.39
CA VAL A 314 -8.03 -16.40 -34.89
C VAL A 314 -7.26 -17.36 -34.00
N ASP A 315 -6.87 -18.51 -34.57
CA ASP A 315 -5.89 -19.38 -33.93
C ASP A 315 -4.49 -18.79 -34.17
N LEU A 316 -3.83 -18.40 -33.10
CA LEU A 316 -2.52 -17.75 -33.15
C LEU A 316 -1.39 -18.70 -33.59
N LEU A 317 -1.54 -20.02 -33.42
CA LEU A 317 -0.54 -20.99 -33.86
C LEU A 317 -0.59 -21.23 -35.37
N THR A 318 -1.80 -21.32 -35.94
CA THR A 318 -1.99 -21.61 -37.36
C THR A 318 -2.18 -20.36 -38.22
N GLY A 319 -2.53 -19.23 -37.60
CA GLY A 319 -2.93 -17.99 -38.27
C GLY A 319 -4.21 -18.13 -39.09
N GLN A 320 -4.94 -19.25 -38.95
CA GLN A 320 -6.17 -19.52 -39.66
C GLN A 320 -7.39 -19.17 -38.80
N ARG A 321 -8.49 -18.84 -39.47
CA ARG A 321 -9.79 -18.73 -38.81
C ARG A 321 -10.44 -20.12 -38.77
N PRO A 322 -10.74 -20.70 -37.59
CA PRO A 322 -11.45 -21.98 -37.53
C PRO A 322 -12.77 -21.86 -38.28
N VAL A 323 -13.01 -22.79 -39.20
CA VAL A 323 -14.32 -22.94 -39.84
C VAL A 323 -15.19 -23.71 -38.86
N LEU A 324 -15.93 -22.99 -38.02
CA LEU A 324 -16.92 -23.60 -37.14
C LEU A 324 -18.06 -24.14 -38.00
N THR A 325 -18.30 -25.44 -37.92
CA THR A 325 -19.45 -26.06 -38.59
C THR A 325 -20.67 -25.95 -37.69
N GLU A 326 -21.89 -25.91 -38.25
CA GLU A 326 -23.14 -25.88 -37.47
C GLU A 326 -23.25 -27.03 -36.44
N LYS A 327 -22.46 -28.10 -36.62
CA LYS A 327 -22.36 -29.23 -35.69
C LYS A 327 -21.60 -28.92 -34.40
N ASP A 328 -20.60 -28.04 -34.44
CA ASP A 328 -19.73 -27.71 -33.28
C ASP A 328 -20.46 -26.82 -32.26
N VAL A 329 -21.47 -26.07 -32.71
CA VAL A 329 -22.35 -25.24 -31.86
C VAL A 329 -23.45 -26.10 -31.20
N ALA A 330 -23.76 -27.26 -31.76
CA ALA A 330 -24.86 -28.12 -31.31
C ALA A 330 -24.46 -29.21 -30.29
N SER A 331 -23.16 -29.35 -29.98
CA SER A 331 -22.65 -30.42 -29.09
C SER A 331 -22.29 -29.97 -27.67
N ALA A 332 -22.64 -28.76 -27.25
CA ALA A 332 -22.57 -28.38 -25.84
C ALA A 332 -23.71 -29.10 -25.07
N PRO A 333 -23.41 -29.97 -24.08
CA PRO A 333 -24.45 -30.76 -23.44
C PRO A 333 -25.35 -29.91 -22.53
N ASP A 334 -26.67 -30.01 -22.76
CA ASP A 334 -27.79 -29.50 -21.95
C ASP A 334 -27.91 -30.13 -20.55
N ALA A 335 -26.79 -30.40 -19.87
CA ALA A 335 -26.75 -31.18 -18.63
C ALA A 335 -26.46 -30.34 -17.37
N LEU A 336 -27.16 -29.22 -17.16
CA LEU A 336 -27.12 -28.48 -15.88
C LEU A 336 -28.46 -27.78 -15.51
N ALA A 337 -29.60 -28.23 -16.06
CA ALA A 337 -30.91 -27.60 -15.81
C ALA A 337 -31.82 -28.34 -14.80
N GLU A 338 -31.40 -29.47 -14.22
CA GLU A 338 -32.22 -30.23 -13.26
C GLU A 338 -31.45 -30.59 -11.99
N SER A 339 -31.17 -29.60 -11.13
CA SER A 339 -30.85 -29.85 -9.71
C SER A 339 -31.11 -28.67 -8.76
N ALA A 340 -31.71 -27.57 -9.23
CA ALA A 340 -31.93 -26.36 -8.42
C ALA A 340 -33.28 -26.35 -7.67
N ALA A 341 -33.85 -27.52 -7.37
CA ALA A 341 -35.14 -27.63 -6.69
C ALA A 341 -35.17 -28.81 -5.70
N GLU A 342 -34.36 -28.75 -4.63
CA GLU A 342 -34.75 -29.27 -3.32
C GLU A 342 -33.72 -28.91 -2.24
N GLN A 343 -34.22 -28.31 -1.15
CA GLN A 343 -33.65 -28.26 0.20
C GLN A 343 -32.32 -27.53 0.43
N VAL A 344 -32.40 -26.27 0.86
CA VAL A 344 -31.94 -25.88 2.21
C VAL A 344 -32.92 -24.84 2.76
N ALA A 345 -33.83 -25.28 3.61
CA ALA A 345 -34.53 -24.40 4.52
C ALA A 345 -33.49 -23.74 5.44
N ALA A 346 -33.37 -22.41 5.34
CA ALA A 346 -32.59 -21.64 6.29
C ALA A 346 -33.19 -21.84 7.70
N PRO A 347 -32.38 -22.15 8.73
CA PRO A 347 -32.89 -22.20 10.09
C PRO A 347 -33.32 -20.80 10.49
N ALA A 348 -34.54 -20.68 11.01
CA ALA A 348 -35.06 -19.46 11.59
C ALA A 348 -34.16 -19.04 12.76
N THR A 349 -33.30 -18.05 12.51
CA THR A 349 -32.65 -17.29 13.57
C THR A 349 -33.69 -16.34 14.16
N SER A 350 -33.84 -16.47 15.48
CA SER A 350 -34.62 -15.63 16.39
C SER A 350 -34.65 -14.15 16.00
N ALA A 351 -35.84 -13.56 16.09
CA ALA A 351 -36.10 -12.14 15.93
C ALA A 351 -35.24 -11.28 16.88
N GLY A 352 -34.10 -10.81 16.37
CA GLY A 352 -33.44 -9.58 16.79
C GLY A 352 -33.59 -8.58 15.65
N GLY A 353 -34.05 -7.36 15.93
CA GLY A 353 -34.35 -6.35 14.90
C GLY A 353 -33.16 -6.09 13.98
N ALA A 354 -33.43 -5.78 12.71
CA ALA A 354 -32.38 -5.40 11.77
C ALA A 354 -31.65 -4.14 12.27
N GLN A 355 -30.32 -4.20 12.27
CA GLN A 355 -29.43 -3.11 12.63
C GLN A 355 -29.66 -1.91 11.70
N VAL A 356 -29.63 -0.70 12.25
CA VAL A 356 -29.89 0.55 11.51
C VAL A 356 -28.63 1.40 11.49
N HIS A 357 -28.26 1.88 10.32
CA HIS A 357 -27.15 2.80 10.10
C HIS A 357 -27.71 4.16 9.68
N VAL A 358 -27.26 5.23 10.32
CA VAL A 358 -27.63 6.60 9.97
C VAL A 358 -26.37 7.35 9.58
N THR A 359 -26.37 7.99 8.41
CA THR A 359 -25.28 8.86 7.97
C THR A 359 -25.87 10.24 7.68
N ILE A 360 -25.38 11.27 8.37
CA ILE A 360 -25.87 12.65 8.25
C ILE A 360 -24.72 13.55 7.84
N VAL A 361 -24.77 14.15 6.67
CA VAL A 361 -23.79 15.14 6.23
C VAL A 361 -24.31 16.53 6.58
N LYS A 362 -23.53 17.28 7.36
CA LYS A 362 -23.81 18.65 7.81
C LYS A 362 -22.75 19.60 7.26
N ARG A 363 -23.17 20.75 6.72
CA ARG A 363 -22.30 21.87 6.40
C ARG A 363 -22.40 22.90 7.52
N VAL A 364 -21.27 23.20 8.15
CA VAL A 364 -21.17 24.07 9.33
C VAL A 364 -20.28 25.27 8.99
N PRO A 365 -20.84 26.50 8.94
CA PRO A 365 -20.07 27.71 8.69
C PRO A 365 -18.95 27.91 9.70
N ALA A 366 -17.78 28.40 9.26
CA ALA A 366 -16.57 28.53 10.08
C ALA A 366 -16.80 29.28 11.41
N ALA A 367 -17.67 30.30 11.42
CA ALA A 367 -18.01 31.07 12.62
C ALA A 367 -18.80 30.25 13.67
N SER A 368 -19.54 29.24 13.22
CA SER A 368 -20.39 28.38 14.06
C SER A 368 -19.68 27.09 14.48
N GLN A 369 -18.60 26.69 13.79
CA GLN A 369 -17.92 25.39 13.99
C GLN A 369 -17.51 25.12 15.44
N ARG A 370 -16.96 26.11 16.14
CA ARG A 370 -16.51 25.90 17.54
C ARG A 370 -17.68 25.57 18.47
N ARG A 371 -18.81 26.27 18.30
CA ARG A 371 -20.02 26.07 19.10
C ARG A 371 -20.74 24.79 18.69
N TRP A 372 -20.78 24.51 17.40
CA TRP A 372 -21.38 23.30 16.84
C TRP A 372 -20.63 22.05 17.32
N LEU A 373 -19.30 22.04 17.28
CA LEU A 373 -18.48 20.93 17.79
C LEU A 373 -18.67 20.69 19.29
N ALA A 374 -18.76 21.74 20.10
CA ALA A 374 -19.02 21.59 21.53
C ALA A 374 -20.39 20.93 21.82
N MET A 375 -21.43 21.28 21.04
CA MET A 375 -22.75 20.66 21.16
C MET A 375 -22.80 19.25 20.55
N ALA A 376 -22.02 18.99 19.49
CA ALA A 376 -21.87 17.67 18.88
C ALA A 376 -21.14 16.70 19.82
N ASP A 377 -20.10 17.16 20.51
CA ASP A 377 -19.40 16.38 21.54
C ASP A 377 -20.34 16.06 22.71
N GLU A 378 -21.17 17.01 23.14
CA GLU A 378 -22.19 16.78 24.18
C GLU A 378 -23.25 15.77 23.73
N LEU A 379 -23.70 15.87 22.47
CA LEU A 379 -24.65 14.93 21.88
C LEU A 379 -24.05 13.52 21.81
N ALA A 380 -22.86 13.35 21.23
CA ALA A 380 -22.18 12.04 21.16
C ALA A 380 -21.96 11.42 22.54
N ALA A 381 -21.49 12.21 23.51
CA ALA A 381 -21.23 11.73 24.87
C ALA A 381 -22.51 11.23 25.56
N ALA A 382 -23.65 11.86 25.30
CA ALA A 382 -24.93 11.41 25.84
C ALA A 382 -25.47 10.18 25.07
N THR A 383 -25.37 10.17 23.74
CA THR A 383 -25.88 9.08 22.90
C THR A 383 -25.12 7.76 23.11
N TRP A 384 -23.80 7.80 23.39
CA TRP A 384 -23.02 6.59 23.69
C TRP A 384 -23.49 5.81 24.92
N HIS A 385 -24.30 6.43 25.77
CA HIS A 385 -24.87 5.79 26.95
C HIS A 385 -26.30 5.27 26.72
N GLU A 386 -26.86 5.45 25.52
CA GLU A 386 -28.18 4.93 25.17
C GLU A 386 -28.16 3.44 24.83
N ASP A 387 -29.21 2.74 25.25
CA ASP A 387 -29.37 1.32 25.00
C ASP A 387 -29.60 1.07 23.50
N GLY A 388 -28.76 0.20 22.91
CA GLY A 388 -28.77 -0.09 21.48
C GLY A 388 -27.97 0.87 20.60
N CYS A 389 -27.28 1.88 21.12
CA CYS A 389 -26.30 2.67 20.36
C CYS A 389 -24.98 1.89 20.21
N GLU A 390 -24.64 1.47 19.00
CA GLU A 390 -23.41 0.70 18.70
C GLU A 390 -22.26 1.55 18.14
N GLU A 391 -22.58 2.67 17.51
CA GLU A 391 -21.61 3.62 16.96
C GLU A 391 -22.27 5.00 16.88
N TYR A 392 -21.54 6.04 17.26
CA TYR A 392 -21.98 7.42 17.09
C TYR A 392 -20.74 8.29 16.92
N ALA A 393 -20.46 8.76 15.72
CA ALA A 393 -19.20 9.42 15.37
C ALA A 393 -19.42 10.68 14.54
N PHE A 394 -18.67 11.73 14.86
CA PHE A 394 -18.58 12.94 14.06
C PHE A 394 -17.27 12.95 13.29
N VAL A 395 -17.35 12.87 11.97
CA VAL A 395 -16.23 12.77 11.04
C VAL A 395 -16.16 14.05 10.22
N ARG A 396 -15.05 14.80 10.32
CA ARG A 396 -14.84 15.97 9.46
C ARG A 396 -14.34 15.53 8.10
N SER A 397 -14.91 16.09 7.04
CA SER A 397 -14.43 15.88 5.68
C SER A 397 -13.02 16.45 5.52
N SER A 398 -12.10 15.62 5.05
CA SER A 398 -10.72 16.01 4.74
C SER A 398 -10.60 16.86 3.47
N VAL A 399 -11.66 16.89 2.64
CA VAL A 399 -11.71 17.62 1.36
C VAL A 399 -12.55 18.90 1.43
N ALA A 400 -13.50 18.98 2.37
CA ALA A 400 -14.37 20.14 2.58
C ALA A 400 -14.39 20.50 4.08
N PRO A 401 -13.57 21.46 4.55
CA PRO A 401 -13.38 21.74 5.97
C PRO A 401 -14.63 22.24 6.70
N ASP A 402 -15.64 22.70 5.97
CA ASP A 402 -16.95 23.09 6.49
C ASP A 402 -17.94 21.92 6.53
N THR A 403 -17.57 20.73 6.06
CA THR A 403 -18.44 19.58 5.98
C THR A 403 -18.10 18.54 7.04
N PHE A 404 -19.12 18.12 7.78
CA PHE A 404 -19.06 17.15 8.87
C PHE A 404 -20.04 16.03 8.58
N CYS A 405 -19.69 14.80 8.93
CA CYS A 405 -20.51 13.61 8.72
C CYS A 405 -20.78 12.98 10.09
N ILE A 406 -22.04 12.78 10.43
CA ILE A 406 -22.49 12.06 11.61
C ILE A 406 -22.74 10.63 11.16
N VAL A 407 -22.08 9.66 11.79
CA VAL A 407 -22.26 8.24 11.50
C VAL A 407 -22.79 7.59 12.76
N GLU A 408 -23.99 7.04 12.68
CA GLU A 408 -24.68 6.36 13.75
C GLU A 408 -24.95 4.90 13.37
N ARG A 409 -24.92 4.02 14.36
CA ARG A 409 -25.27 2.61 14.22
C ARG A 409 -26.06 2.17 15.43
N TRP A 410 -27.22 1.60 15.17
CA TRP A 410 -28.21 1.23 16.17
C TRP A 410 -28.55 -0.25 16.04
N ALA A 411 -28.66 -0.93 17.18
CA ALA A 411 -28.96 -2.35 17.24
C ALA A 411 -30.34 -2.69 16.68
N SER A 412 -31.27 -1.73 16.63
CA SER A 412 -32.58 -1.89 15.98
C SER A 412 -33.25 -0.54 15.70
N GLN A 413 -34.27 -0.53 14.84
CA GLN A 413 -35.09 0.65 14.57
C GLN A 413 -35.77 1.18 15.84
N SER A 414 -36.25 0.32 16.74
CA SER A 414 -36.86 0.78 18.00
C SER A 414 -35.88 1.49 18.94
N HIS A 415 -34.58 1.16 18.88
CA HIS A 415 -33.57 1.88 19.65
C HIS A 415 -33.30 3.27 19.06
N LEU A 416 -33.26 3.39 17.73
CA LEU A 416 -33.18 4.69 17.04
C LEU A 416 -34.43 5.55 17.30
N ASP A 417 -35.61 4.96 17.30
CA ASP A 417 -36.84 5.71 17.58
C ASP A 417 -36.87 6.22 19.03
N ALA A 418 -36.39 5.42 19.99
CA ALA A 418 -36.23 5.85 21.38
C ALA A 418 -35.20 6.98 21.54
N HIS A 419 -34.12 6.97 20.76
CA HIS A 419 -33.13 8.06 20.71
C HIS A 419 -33.79 9.41 20.38
N PHE A 420 -34.72 9.41 19.43
CA PHE A 420 -35.41 10.64 19.02
C PHE A 420 -36.26 11.28 20.14
N GLU A 421 -36.63 10.51 21.15
CA GLU A 421 -37.43 10.98 22.29
C GLU A 421 -36.57 11.48 23.47
N THR A 422 -35.24 11.30 23.45
CA THR A 422 -34.41 11.64 24.60
C THR A 422 -34.23 13.15 24.80
N SER A 423 -34.01 13.55 26.05
CA SER A 423 -33.90 14.97 26.44
C SER A 423 -32.68 15.67 25.85
N HIS A 424 -31.62 14.93 25.49
CA HIS A 424 -30.45 15.51 24.85
C HIS A 424 -30.64 15.60 23.34
N PHE A 425 -31.30 14.63 22.69
CA PHE A 425 -31.66 14.71 21.28
C PHE A 425 -32.59 15.90 20.99
N THR A 426 -33.71 15.98 21.71
CA THR A 426 -34.72 17.04 21.57
C THR A 426 -34.21 18.44 21.90
N ARG A 427 -33.14 18.57 22.68
CA ARG A 427 -32.49 19.84 23.02
C ARG A 427 -31.36 20.22 22.06
N LEU A 428 -30.46 19.28 21.74
CA LEU A 428 -29.20 19.57 21.05
C LEU A 428 -29.35 19.51 19.52
N VAL A 429 -30.15 18.59 18.98
CA VAL A 429 -30.30 18.45 17.52
C VAL A 429 -30.93 19.69 16.88
N PRO A 430 -32.04 20.27 17.41
CA PRO A 430 -32.55 21.53 16.87
C PRO A 430 -31.57 22.71 16.99
N ALA A 431 -30.75 22.73 18.05
CA ALA A 431 -29.74 23.76 18.25
C ALA A 431 -28.53 23.61 17.31
N LEU A 432 -28.16 22.37 16.96
CA LEU A 432 -27.15 22.05 15.94
C LEU A 432 -27.67 22.45 14.55
N ASP A 433 -28.93 22.14 14.24
CA ASP A 433 -29.57 22.47 12.95
C ASP A 433 -29.79 23.97 12.76
N ALA A 434 -29.99 24.72 13.85
CA ALA A 434 -30.11 26.18 13.76
C ALA A 434 -28.81 26.88 13.29
N ILE A 435 -27.66 26.20 13.39
CA ILE A 435 -26.35 26.78 13.04
C ILE A 435 -25.55 25.94 12.02
N SER A 436 -26.20 24.94 11.41
CA SER A 436 -25.64 24.07 10.38
C SER A 436 -26.70 23.67 9.35
N GLU A 437 -26.28 23.35 8.14
CA GLU A 437 -27.17 22.90 7.07
C GLU A 437 -27.03 21.39 6.89
N THR A 438 -28.14 20.65 6.84
CA THR A 438 -28.12 19.23 6.47
C THR A 438 -28.01 19.10 4.96
N VAL A 439 -26.87 18.59 4.49
CA VAL A 439 -26.58 18.35 3.08
C VAL A 439 -27.13 17.00 2.64
N GLU A 440 -27.05 15.98 3.50
CA GLU A 440 -27.44 14.62 3.17
C GLU A 440 -27.87 13.86 4.44
N LEU A 441 -28.88 13.01 4.35
CA LEU A 441 -29.33 12.13 5.43
C LEU A 441 -29.69 10.77 4.82
N HIS A 442 -28.97 9.72 5.23
CA HIS A 442 -29.21 8.35 4.82
C HIS A 442 -29.49 7.49 6.03
N VAL A 443 -30.60 6.75 6.00
CA VAL A 443 -30.93 5.72 6.99
C VAL A 443 -30.99 4.39 6.26
N SER A 444 -30.13 3.43 6.61
CA SER A 444 -30.00 2.13 5.94
C SER A 444 -30.06 0.98 6.93
N THR A 445 -30.82 -0.05 6.62
CA THR A 445 -30.98 -1.26 7.45
C THR A 445 -30.24 -2.49 6.92
N ASN A 446 -29.48 -2.34 5.82
CA ASN A 446 -28.85 -3.44 5.09
C ASN A 446 -27.32 -3.27 5.03
N ALA A 447 -26.59 -3.78 6.03
CA ALA A 447 -25.13 -3.81 5.99
C ALA A 447 -24.60 -4.93 5.07
N LEU A 448 -23.78 -4.59 4.07
CA LEU A 448 -23.20 -5.53 3.08
C LEU A 448 -21.76 -5.99 3.40
N ALA A 449 -21.19 -5.60 4.54
CA ALA A 449 -19.86 -6.09 4.93
C ALA A 449 -19.93 -7.51 5.49
N LYS A 450 -19.71 -8.53 4.65
CA LYS A 450 -19.42 -9.89 5.15
C LYS A 450 -18.07 -9.87 5.85
N ARG A 451 -18.05 -9.77 7.18
CA ARG A 451 -16.84 -10.01 7.98
C ARG A 451 -16.35 -11.43 7.71
N ARG A 452 -15.02 -11.62 7.61
CA ARG A 452 -14.40 -12.96 7.68
C ARG A 452 -14.85 -13.55 9.03
N PRO A 453 -15.48 -14.74 9.05
CA PRO A 453 -15.98 -15.29 10.31
C PRO A 453 -14.82 -15.49 11.28
N PRO A 454 -14.97 -15.11 12.56
CA PRO A 454 -13.93 -15.33 13.55
C PRO A 454 -13.63 -16.82 13.63
N ARG A 455 -12.36 -17.20 13.38
CA ARG A 455 -11.92 -18.60 13.45
C ARG A 455 -11.41 -18.95 14.85
N THR A 456 -11.34 -20.24 15.15
CA THR A 456 -10.71 -20.75 16.38
C THR A 456 -9.23 -20.39 16.40
N THR A 457 -8.78 -19.80 17.51
CA THR A 457 -7.37 -19.44 17.74
C THR A 457 -6.60 -20.66 18.23
N LYS A 458 -5.41 -20.92 17.68
CA LYS A 458 -4.63 -22.13 17.97
C LYS A 458 -3.38 -21.78 18.78
N ILE A 459 -3.27 -22.32 19.99
CA ILE A 459 -2.13 -22.08 20.89
C ILE A 459 -1.35 -23.37 21.14
N LEU A 460 -0.04 -23.32 20.99
CA LEU A 460 0.88 -24.38 21.37
C LEU A 460 1.65 -23.98 22.62
N VAL A 461 1.61 -24.83 23.65
CA VAL A 461 2.51 -24.77 24.80
C VAL A 461 3.56 -25.85 24.61
N LEU A 462 4.78 -25.42 24.27
CA LEU A 462 5.94 -26.26 23.99
C LEU A 462 6.89 -26.19 25.18
N TYR A 463 7.34 -27.32 25.73
CA TYR A 463 8.27 -27.30 26.86
C TYR A 463 9.30 -28.42 26.88
N ASP A 464 10.39 -28.23 27.62
CA ASP A 464 11.27 -29.31 28.12
C ASP A 464 11.18 -29.41 29.63
N SER A 465 11.28 -30.61 30.19
CA SER A 465 11.25 -30.83 31.64
C SER A 465 11.93 -32.15 32.03
N SER A 466 12.80 -32.09 33.03
CA SER A 466 13.38 -33.28 33.68
C SER A 466 12.93 -33.44 35.15
N THR A 467 12.52 -32.36 35.82
CA THR A 467 12.14 -32.31 37.25
C THR A 467 10.63 -32.18 37.49
N THR A 468 9.80 -32.31 36.45
CA THR A 468 8.37 -31.93 36.41
C THR A 468 8.06 -30.45 36.68
N CYS A 469 9.04 -29.63 37.07
CA CYS A 469 8.81 -28.22 37.42
C CYS A 469 8.31 -27.41 36.22
N THR A 470 9.03 -27.44 35.10
CA THR A 470 8.61 -26.77 33.86
C THR A 470 7.31 -27.37 33.29
N ALA A 471 7.12 -28.69 33.42
CA ALA A 471 5.89 -29.36 32.97
C ALA A 471 4.65 -28.86 33.73
N GLN A 472 4.74 -28.68 35.06
CA GLN A 472 3.67 -28.10 35.87
C GLN A 472 3.35 -26.67 35.45
N MET A 473 4.38 -25.85 35.17
CA MET A 473 4.17 -24.50 34.62
C MET A 473 3.46 -24.55 33.26
N ALA A 474 3.89 -25.44 32.37
CA ALA A 474 3.30 -25.60 31.04
C ALA A 474 1.81 -25.99 31.12
N GLY A 475 1.45 -26.86 32.06
CA GLY A 475 0.05 -27.21 32.36
C GLY A 475 -0.79 -25.99 32.75
N LEU A 476 -0.27 -25.12 33.61
CA LEU A 476 -0.94 -23.90 34.06
C LEU A 476 -1.03 -22.83 32.95
N VAL A 477 0.00 -22.70 32.11
CA VAL A 477 -0.04 -21.84 30.91
C VAL A 477 -1.13 -22.33 29.96
N ALA A 478 -1.22 -23.65 29.72
CA ALA A 478 -2.28 -24.22 28.90
C ALA A 478 -3.67 -24.00 29.51
N GLU A 479 -3.82 -24.14 30.83
CA GLU A 479 -5.07 -23.82 31.54
C GLU A 479 -5.47 -22.35 31.34
N GLY A 480 -4.52 -21.43 31.42
CA GLY A 480 -4.75 -20.00 31.17
C GLY A 480 -5.25 -19.69 29.76
N ALA A 481 -4.63 -20.30 28.74
CA ALA A 481 -5.06 -20.13 27.35
C ALA A 481 -6.46 -20.70 27.08
N ARG A 482 -6.84 -21.80 27.75
CA ARG A 482 -8.17 -22.43 27.64
C ARG A 482 -9.31 -21.63 28.28
N GLN A 483 -9.01 -20.53 29.00
CA GLN A 483 -10.05 -19.67 29.57
C GLN A 483 -10.86 -18.92 28.50
N LEU A 484 -10.37 -18.86 27.26
CA LEU A 484 -11.09 -18.31 26.13
C LEU A 484 -11.76 -19.44 25.35
N ASP A 485 -13.09 -19.40 25.26
CA ASP A 485 -13.91 -20.47 24.65
C ASP A 485 -13.59 -20.77 23.18
N HIS A 486 -12.93 -19.83 22.50
CA HIS A 486 -12.60 -19.90 21.07
C HIS A 486 -11.14 -20.33 20.81
N VAL A 487 -10.44 -20.85 21.82
CA VAL A 487 -9.02 -21.22 21.73
C VAL A 487 -8.85 -22.74 21.81
N GLU A 488 -8.19 -23.31 20.81
CA GLU A 488 -7.69 -24.69 20.83
C GLU A 488 -6.25 -24.70 21.35
N VAL A 489 -5.95 -25.52 22.38
CA VAL A 489 -4.62 -25.56 23.02
C VAL A 489 -3.99 -26.94 22.90
N ARG A 490 -2.79 -27.01 22.33
CA ARG A 490 -1.91 -28.19 22.36
C ARG A 490 -0.81 -28.01 23.38
N LEU A 491 -0.63 -29.00 24.25
CA LEU A 491 0.48 -29.09 25.19
C LEU A 491 1.43 -30.19 24.71
N ARG A 492 2.70 -29.86 24.48
CA ARG A 492 3.70 -30.78 23.91
C ARG A 492 5.05 -30.64 24.59
N THR A 493 5.72 -31.77 24.82
CA THR A 493 7.12 -31.79 25.28
C THR A 493 8.07 -31.89 24.09
N VAL A 494 9.25 -31.27 24.15
CA VAL A 494 10.27 -31.46 23.11
C VAL A 494 10.76 -32.91 23.11
N PRO A 495 10.98 -33.51 21.93
CA PRO A 495 11.58 -34.84 21.82
C PRO A 495 13.07 -34.80 22.20
N GLY A 496 13.59 -35.92 22.72
CA GLY A 496 15.03 -36.07 22.96
C GLY A 496 15.35 -37.17 23.99
N PRO A 497 16.56 -37.77 23.92
CA PRO A 497 16.96 -38.87 24.80
C PRO A 497 17.10 -38.43 26.26
N ASP A 498 16.72 -39.30 27.18
CA ASP A 498 16.80 -39.10 28.63
C ASP A 498 18.22 -38.80 29.11
N ASN A 499 18.34 -37.91 30.11
CA ASN A 499 19.57 -37.55 30.81
C ASN A 499 19.57 -38.17 32.21
N HIS A 500 20.67 -38.04 32.96
CA HIS A 500 20.81 -38.62 34.30
C HIS A 500 19.81 -38.07 35.34
N TRP A 501 19.09 -37.00 35.01
CA TRP A 501 18.02 -36.43 35.82
C TRP A 501 16.64 -36.97 35.45
N ASP A 502 16.47 -37.54 34.25
CA ASP A 502 15.18 -38.01 33.74
C ASP A 502 14.70 -39.34 34.33
N ALA A 503 15.52 -40.04 35.11
CA ALA A 503 15.07 -41.17 35.93
C ALA A 503 16.00 -41.40 37.14
N THR A 504 15.43 -41.42 38.36
CA THR A 504 15.87 -42.31 39.49
C THR A 504 15.06 -42.20 40.79
N SER A 505 14.08 -41.30 40.99
CA SER A 505 13.26 -41.40 42.24
C SER A 505 11.84 -40.80 42.25
N LYS A 506 11.35 -40.06 41.26
CA LYS A 506 10.00 -39.44 41.33
C LYS A 506 9.15 -39.37 40.04
N GLY A 507 9.40 -40.24 39.06
CA GLY A 507 8.43 -40.48 37.99
C GLY A 507 8.86 -40.06 36.59
N VAL A 508 8.73 -41.05 35.72
CA VAL A 508 8.81 -41.17 34.26
C VAL A 508 8.45 -39.93 33.43
N ARG A 509 9.21 -39.67 32.35
CA ARG A 509 8.80 -38.86 31.18
C ARG A 509 7.58 -39.42 30.41
N ALA A 510 6.96 -40.51 30.87
CA ALA A 510 6.04 -41.37 30.10
C ALA A 510 4.59 -40.89 29.94
N HIS A 511 4.29 -39.60 30.15
CA HIS A 511 2.92 -39.11 30.01
C HIS A 511 2.73 -37.91 29.08
N ASP A 512 3.81 -37.37 28.50
CA ASP A 512 3.72 -36.14 27.70
C ASP A 512 3.87 -36.44 26.20
N VAL A 513 2.95 -35.88 25.40
CA VAL A 513 2.95 -36.06 23.94
C VAL A 513 4.14 -35.29 23.33
N PRO A 514 5.06 -35.94 22.60
CA PRO A 514 6.19 -35.26 22.00
C PRO A 514 5.73 -34.30 20.90
N ALA A 515 6.37 -33.14 20.82
CA ALA A 515 6.13 -32.13 19.81
C ALA A 515 6.63 -32.59 18.46
N THR A 516 5.84 -32.33 17.42
CA THR A 516 6.25 -32.41 16.02
C THR A 516 6.42 -31.01 15.45
N PHE A 517 7.15 -30.87 14.34
CA PHE A 517 7.26 -29.58 13.64
C PHE A 517 5.89 -29.08 13.12
N ALA A 518 5.00 -30.02 12.78
CA ALA A 518 3.62 -29.72 12.42
C ALA A 518 2.83 -29.07 13.55
N ASP A 519 3.14 -29.35 14.83
CA ASP A 519 2.50 -28.68 15.96
C ASP A 519 2.88 -27.19 16.00
N VAL A 520 4.15 -26.86 15.75
CA VAL A 520 4.61 -25.47 15.68
C VAL A 520 3.98 -24.76 14.48
N TYR A 521 3.91 -25.43 13.33
CA TYR A 521 3.27 -24.89 12.13
C TYR A 521 1.74 -24.75 12.25
N TRP A 522 1.09 -25.55 13.09
CA TRP A 522 -0.34 -25.47 13.35
C TRP A 522 -0.74 -24.25 14.21
N ALA A 523 0.14 -23.74 15.06
CA ALA A 523 -0.20 -22.77 16.11
C ALA A 523 -0.17 -21.30 15.65
N ASP A 524 -1.23 -20.53 15.94
CA ASP A 524 -1.24 -19.07 15.79
C ASP A 524 -0.35 -18.39 16.86
N GLY A 525 -0.21 -19.00 18.04
CA GLY A 525 0.70 -18.54 19.10
C GLY A 525 1.43 -19.67 19.83
N VAL A 526 2.67 -19.43 20.26
CA VAL A 526 3.54 -20.41 20.93
C VAL A 526 4.02 -19.87 22.29
N ALA A 527 3.78 -20.64 23.35
CA ALA A 527 4.44 -20.47 24.65
C ALA A 527 5.59 -21.48 24.77
N SER A 528 6.84 -21.01 24.81
CA SER A 528 8.05 -21.85 24.87
C SER A 528 8.62 -21.93 26.28
N GLY A 529 8.79 -23.15 26.79
CA GLY A 529 9.14 -23.43 28.18
C GLY A 529 10.43 -24.24 28.35
N SER A 530 11.40 -23.76 29.12
CA SER A 530 12.66 -24.51 29.32
C SER A 530 13.17 -24.41 30.76
N PRO A 531 13.73 -25.48 31.36
CA PRO A 531 14.45 -25.36 32.62
C PRO A 531 15.72 -24.53 32.43
N THR A 532 16.13 -23.83 33.48
CA THR A 532 17.35 -23.04 33.48
C THR A 532 18.58 -23.91 33.73
N ASN A 533 19.45 -24.00 32.73
CA ASN A 533 20.72 -24.72 32.80
C ASN A 533 21.88 -23.71 32.68
N LEU A 534 22.47 -23.32 33.82
CA LEU A 534 23.60 -22.35 33.87
C LEU A 534 23.30 -21.03 33.13
N GLY A 535 22.06 -20.51 33.26
CA GLY A 535 21.61 -19.30 32.57
C GLY A 535 21.21 -19.51 31.10
N CYS A 536 21.22 -20.74 30.59
CA CYS A 536 20.84 -21.09 29.23
C CYS A 536 19.60 -22.00 29.19
N ILE A 537 18.99 -22.09 28.01
CA ILE A 537 17.94 -23.05 27.72
C ILE A 537 18.49 -24.49 27.75
N SER A 538 17.60 -25.45 28.00
CA SER A 538 17.91 -26.87 27.84
C SER A 538 18.44 -27.18 26.44
N TRP A 539 19.44 -28.06 26.34
CA TRP A 539 19.98 -28.49 25.06
C TRP A 539 18.93 -29.14 24.16
N ARG A 540 17.91 -29.82 24.72
CA ARG A 540 16.79 -30.40 23.95
C ARG A 540 15.94 -29.34 23.28
N MET A 541 15.57 -28.30 24.04
CA MET A 541 14.85 -27.15 23.49
C MET A 541 15.66 -26.48 22.38
N LYS A 542 16.96 -26.22 22.60
CA LYS A 542 17.84 -25.62 21.57
C LYS A 542 17.88 -26.50 20.32
N LYS A 543 18.10 -27.81 20.49
CA LYS A 543 18.13 -28.77 19.41
C LYS A 543 16.82 -28.81 18.63
N PHE A 544 15.66 -28.81 19.31
CA PHE A 544 14.36 -28.82 18.64
C PHE A 544 14.17 -27.59 17.73
N TRP A 545 14.52 -26.40 18.19
CA TRP A 545 14.47 -25.18 17.37
C TRP A 545 15.51 -25.20 16.23
N ASP A 546 16.71 -25.73 16.47
CA ASP A 546 17.73 -25.87 15.42
C ASP A 546 17.29 -26.86 14.33
N ASP A 547 16.75 -28.01 14.72
CA ASP A 547 16.25 -29.02 13.80
C ASP A 547 15.04 -28.49 13.01
N LEU A 548 14.11 -27.79 13.69
CA LEU A 548 12.97 -27.13 13.03
C LEU A 548 13.43 -26.13 11.97
N SER A 549 14.49 -25.36 12.25
CA SER A 549 15.10 -24.46 11.27
C SER A 549 15.71 -25.22 10.10
N GLN A 550 16.46 -26.29 10.38
CA GLN A 550 17.16 -27.10 9.37
C GLN A 550 16.18 -27.90 8.49
N ASP A 551 15.00 -28.23 9.01
CA ASP A 551 13.91 -28.89 8.26
C ASP A 551 13.09 -27.91 7.39
N GLY A 552 13.54 -26.65 7.27
CA GLY A 552 12.98 -25.66 6.35
C GLY A 552 11.72 -24.95 6.84
N TYR A 553 11.40 -25.03 8.15
CA TYR A 553 10.30 -24.26 8.74
C TYR A 553 10.67 -22.82 9.06
N TRP A 554 11.95 -22.44 9.00
CA TRP A 554 12.44 -21.10 9.35
C TRP A 554 11.66 -19.94 8.70
N PRO A 555 11.41 -19.89 7.38
CA PRO A 555 10.62 -18.82 6.77
C PRO A 555 9.09 -19.01 6.87
N LYS A 556 8.62 -20.16 7.39
CA LYS A 556 7.20 -20.56 7.35
C LYS A 556 6.40 -20.11 8.58
N LEU A 557 7.07 -19.52 9.58
CA LEU A 557 6.49 -19.23 10.88
C LEU A 557 6.32 -17.72 11.16
N GLU A 558 6.60 -16.88 10.15
CA GLU A 558 6.45 -15.43 10.24
C GLU A 558 5.02 -15.00 10.60
N GLY A 559 4.89 -13.99 11.47
CA GLY A 559 3.61 -13.40 11.86
C GLY A 559 2.88 -14.08 13.01
N ARG A 560 3.51 -15.04 13.70
CA ARG A 560 2.94 -15.72 14.89
C ARG A 560 3.25 -14.98 16.20
N VAL A 561 2.48 -15.24 17.25
CA VAL A 561 2.71 -14.61 18.57
C VAL A 561 3.52 -15.53 19.49
N GLY A 562 4.55 -15.02 20.16
CA GLY A 562 5.45 -15.81 21.02
C GLY A 562 5.48 -15.33 22.46
N CYS A 563 5.62 -16.24 23.42
CA CYS A 563 6.00 -15.91 24.80
C CYS A 563 6.80 -17.04 25.45
N SER A 564 7.49 -16.74 26.56
CA SER A 564 8.43 -17.69 27.18
C SER A 564 8.16 -17.92 28.67
N PHE A 565 8.56 -19.07 29.18
CA PHE A 565 8.56 -19.35 30.63
C PHE A 565 9.71 -20.28 31.03
N SER A 566 10.19 -20.16 32.27
CA SER A 566 11.33 -20.96 32.74
C SER A 566 11.24 -21.31 34.21
N SER A 567 11.56 -22.57 34.53
CA SER A 567 11.80 -23.00 35.91
C SER A 567 13.29 -22.95 36.24
N VAL A 568 13.64 -22.65 37.49
CA VAL A 568 15.04 -22.54 37.95
C VAL A 568 15.26 -23.22 39.29
N GLY A 569 16.51 -23.65 39.55
CA GLY A 569 16.88 -24.30 40.81
C GLY A 569 16.71 -23.43 42.06
N GLY A 570 16.76 -22.11 41.92
CA GLY A 570 16.58 -21.12 42.97
C GLY A 570 16.48 -19.70 42.40
N THR A 571 15.97 -18.76 43.19
CA THR A 571 15.88 -17.33 42.81
C THR A 571 17.25 -16.77 42.45
N GLY A 572 17.32 -15.96 41.37
CA GLY A 572 18.57 -15.42 40.85
C GLY A 572 19.37 -16.40 39.98
N GLY A 573 18.87 -17.61 39.71
CA GLY A 573 19.58 -18.63 38.93
C GLY A 573 19.57 -18.44 37.41
N GLY A 574 19.17 -17.27 36.90
CA GLY A 574 19.26 -16.92 35.47
C GLY A 574 18.02 -17.22 34.60
N SER A 575 16.87 -17.56 35.18
CA SER A 575 15.63 -17.86 34.42
C SER A 575 15.14 -16.75 33.50
N GLU A 576 15.41 -15.50 33.85
CA GLU A 576 15.05 -14.34 33.02
C GLU A 576 15.89 -14.30 31.72
N LEU A 577 17.18 -14.62 31.81
CA LEU A 577 18.07 -14.77 30.64
C LEU A 577 17.61 -15.91 29.73
N VAL A 578 17.11 -16.99 30.32
CA VAL A 578 16.54 -18.13 29.57
C VAL A 578 15.28 -17.71 28.80
N CYS A 579 14.38 -16.95 29.43
CA CYS A 579 13.21 -16.37 28.75
C CYS A 579 13.63 -15.44 27.60
N MET A 580 14.62 -14.58 27.81
CA MET A 580 15.16 -13.71 26.75
C MET A 580 15.77 -14.51 25.60
N ALA A 581 16.54 -15.56 25.90
CA ALA A 581 17.14 -16.43 24.89
C ALA A 581 16.07 -17.17 24.07
N MET A 582 15.01 -17.68 24.72
CA MET A 582 13.87 -18.29 24.01
C MET A 582 13.12 -17.29 23.13
N ASN A 583 12.89 -16.08 23.62
CA ASN A 583 12.28 -15.01 22.83
C ASN A 583 13.15 -14.66 21.62
N ALA A 584 14.47 -14.53 21.79
CA ALA A 584 15.40 -14.28 20.69
C ALA A 584 15.36 -15.39 19.63
N ILE A 585 15.27 -16.67 20.05
CA ILE A 585 15.09 -17.79 19.12
C ILE A 585 13.79 -17.63 18.34
N MET A 586 12.65 -17.40 19.00
CA MET A 586 11.35 -17.24 18.33
C MET A 586 11.33 -16.01 17.40
N MET A 587 11.97 -14.90 17.76
CA MET A 587 12.11 -13.72 16.90
C MET A 587 12.86 -14.03 15.61
N ASN A 588 13.90 -14.89 15.65
CA ASN A 588 14.59 -15.32 14.44
C ASN A 588 13.67 -16.13 13.51
N PHE A 589 12.59 -16.75 14.01
CA PHE A 589 11.56 -17.41 13.21
C PHE A 589 10.42 -16.46 12.78
N GLY A 590 10.52 -15.15 13.06
CA GLY A 590 9.53 -14.14 12.69
C GLY A 590 8.34 -14.02 13.65
N PHE A 591 8.46 -14.50 14.89
CA PHE A 591 7.42 -14.33 15.90
C PHE A 591 7.42 -12.92 16.51
N SER A 592 6.23 -12.36 16.70
CA SER A 592 6.01 -11.22 17.59
C SER A 592 5.97 -11.67 19.04
N CYS A 593 7.10 -11.54 19.75
CA CYS A 593 7.18 -11.92 21.16
C CYS A 593 6.55 -10.83 22.05
N ILE A 594 5.60 -11.22 22.90
CA ILE A 594 4.84 -10.27 23.73
C ILE A 594 5.52 -10.03 25.08
N GLY A 595 5.52 -8.77 25.50
CA GLY A 595 5.85 -8.36 26.86
C GLY A 595 4.57 -8.14 27.68
N ILE A 596 4.51 -8.73 28.89
CA ILE A 596 3.34 -8.62 29.76
C ILE A 596 3.67 -7.74 30.96
N THR A 597 3.05 -6.56 30.97
CA THR A 597 3.20 -5.54 32.03
C THR A 597 2.30 -5.79 33.24
N ASP A 598 1.49 -6.84 33.19
CA ASP A 598 0.56 -7.16 34.26
C ASP A 598 1.30 -7.52 35.54
N TYR A 599 0.79 -7.01 36.66
CA TYR A 599 1.22 -7.40 37.99
C TYR A 599 0.27 -8.46 38.53
N VAL A 600 0.80 -9.66 38.79
CA VAL A 600 0.03 -10.76 39.40
C VAL A 600 0.08 -10.75 40.92
N SER A 601 1.02 -10.01 41.48
CA SER A 601 1.06 -9.63 42.90
C SER A 601 1.88 -8.33 43.03
N PHE A 602 1.92 -7.77 44.24
CA PHE A 602 2.77 -6.62 44.53
C PHE A 602 4.23 -6.92 44.16
N LYS A 603 4.77 -6.17 43.18
CA LYS A 603 6.13 -6.31 42.60
C LYS A 603 6.42 -7.60 41.81
N THR A 604 5.42 -8.37 41.44
CA THR A 604 5.60 -9.57 40.59
C THR A 604 4.95 -9.37 39.24
N THR A 605 5.75 -9.46 38.19
CA THR A 605 5.36 -9.23 36.79
C THR A 605 6.13 -10.18 35.88
N MET A 606 5.66 -10.35 34.64
CA MET A 606 6.17 -11.35 33.71
C MET A 606 6.61 -10.72 32.37
N HIS A 607 7.28 -9.55 32.45
CA HIS A 607 7.66 -8.72 31.29
C HIS A 607 8.35 -9.50 30.18
N TYR A 608 9.27 -10.42 30.51
CA TYR A 608 10.00 -11.21 29.53
C TYR A 608 9.51 -12.66 29.42
N GLY A 609 8.53 -13.03 30.25
CA GLY A 609 8.10 -14.39 30.48
C GLY A 609 7.87 -14.68 31.96
N VAL A 610 7.40 -15.89 32.29
CA VAL A 610 7.18 -16.32 33.68
C VAL A 610 8.40 -17.08 34.20
N GLN A 611 8.93 -16.67 35.35
CA GLN A 611 10.04 -17.34 36.03
C GLN A 611 9.59 -17.91 37.38
N VAL A 612 9.87 -19.20 37.62
CA VAL A 612 9.51 -19.85 38.89
C VAL A 612 10.68 -20.63 39.46
N ALA A 613 10.97 -20.45 40.74
CA ALA A 613 11.95 -21.27 41.45
C ALA A 613 11.33 -22.62 41.84
N LYS A 614 11.89 -23.71 41.30
CA LYS A 614 11.35 -25.08 41.39
C LYS A 614 9.95 -25.16 40.76
N ALA A 615 9.03 -25.91 41.38
CA ALA A 615 7.65 -26.06 40.94
C ALA A 615 6.79 -24.88 41.42
N PRO A 616 5.75 -24.48 40.65
CA PRO A 616 4.81 -23.39 40.98
C PRO A 616 3.89 -23.79 42.14
N ARG A 617 4.44 -23.75 43.36
CA ARG A 617 3.77 -24.15 44.60
C ARG A 617 2.95 -23.02 45.20
N ASP A 618 3.38 -21.79 44.96
CA ASP A 618 2.72 -20.58 45.46
C ASP A 618 1.54 -20.19 44.53
N PRO A 619 0.38 -19.79 45.07
CA PRO A 619 -0.72 -19.23 44.28
C PRO A 619 -0.29 -18.12 43.30
N VAL A 620 0.69 -17.29 43.65
CA VAL A 620 1.23 -16.22 42.79
C VAL A 620 1.96 -16.80 41.58
N ASP A 621 2.77 -17.85 41.76
CA ASP A 621 3.46 -18.53 40.66
C ASP A 621 2.46 -19.19 39.71
N GLN A 622 1.41 -19.80 40.27
CA GLN A 622 0.34 -20.43 39.49
C GLN A 622 -0.45 -19.39 38.69
N MET A 623 -0.75 -18.26 39.31
CA MET A 623 -1.38 -17.12 38.66
C MET A 623 -0.53 -16.60 37.49
N ALA A 624 0.78 -16.40 37.71
CA ALA A 624 1.68 -15.92 36.68
C ALA A 624 1.62 -16.81 35.42
N CYS A 625 1.66 -18.13 35.62
CA CYS A 625 1.56 -19.10 34.53
C CYS A 625 0.23 -18.99 33.76
N ARG A 626 -0.91 -18.96 34.47
CA ARG A 626 -2.23 -18.83 33.83
C ARG A 626 -2.38 -17.51 33.08
N ARG A 627 -1.90 -16.41 33.67
CA ARG A 627 -1.98 -15.08 33.05
C ARG A 627 -1.15 -14.98 31.77
N LEU A 628 0.04 -15.58 31.74
CA LEU A 628 0.87 -15.69 30.53
C LEU A 628 0.09 -16.38 29.39
N GLY A 629 -0.51 -17.54 29.68
CA GLY A 629 -1.28 -18.31 28.69
C GLY A 629 -2.50 -17.56 28.17
N ARG A 630 -3.26 -16.91 29.07
CA ARG A 630 -4.41 -16.08 28.70
C ARG A 630 -3.99 -14.91 27.81
N ARG A 631 -2.92 -14.19 28.16
CA ARG A 631 -2.42 -13.06 27.37
C ARG A 631 -1.98 -13.48 25.99
N LEU A 632 -1.22 -14.58 25.88
CA LEU A 632 -0.85 -15.13 24.58
C LEU A 632 -2.09 -15.39 23.72
N ALA A 633 -3.13 -15.98 24.31
CA ALA A 633 -4.38 -16.28 23.61
C ALA A 633 -5.15 -15.02 23.19
N GLU A 634 -5.24 -13.99 24.06
CA GLU A 634 -5.85 -12.68 23.75
C GLU A 634 -5.14 -11.98 22.57
N PHE A 635 -3.80 -11.93 22.61
CA PHE A 635 -3.01 -11.34 21.54
C PHE A 635 -3.18 -12.10 20.21
N ALA A 636 -3.12 -13.43 20.23
CA ALA A 636 -3.33 -14.24 19.03
C ALA A 636 -4.78 -14.13 18.51
N ALA A 637 -5.78 -14.09 19.38
CA ALA A 637 -7.17 -13.94 18.99
C ALA A 637 -7.44 -12.57 18.34
N TYR A 638 -6.86 -11.51 18.89
CA TYR A 638 -6.99 -10.16 18.33
C TYR A 638 -6.26 -10.02 16.99
N TYR A 639 -4.96 -10.30 16.95
CA TYR A 639 -4.11 -10.02 15.78
C TYR A 639 -4.28 -11.05 14.64
N ILE A 640 -4.55 -12.32 14.96
CA ILE A 640 -4.59 -13.40 13.97
C ILE A 640 -6.01 -13.89 13.70
N SER A 641 -6.86 -13.97 14.73
CA SER A 641 -8.24 -14.50 14.60
C SER A 641 -9.31 -13.42 14.42
N HIS A 642 -8.91 -12.15 14.34
CA HIS A 642 -9.77 -10.98 14.12
C HIS A 642 -10.91 -10.83 15.15
N ARG A 643 -10.61 -11.09 16.42
CA ARG A 643 -11.53 -10.94 17.55
C ARG A 643 -11.26 -9.63 18.28
N PRO A 644 -11.91 -8.50 17.93
CA PRO A 644 -11.69 -7.21 18.59
C PRO A 644 -11.99 -7.25 20.08
N GLU A 645 -12.93 -8.09 20.52
CA GLU A 645 -13.28 -8.32 21.92
C GLU A 645 -12.12 -8.93 22.73
N ALA A 646 -11.18 -9.61 22.08
CA ALA A 646 -10.02 -10.22 22.71
C ALA A 646 -8.85 -9.23 22.91
N HIS A 647 -9.02 -7.95 22.56
CA HIS A 647 -7.97 -6.96 22.76
C HIS A 647 -7.54 -6.93 24.25
N PRO A 648 -6.24 -7.00 24.59
CA PRO A 648 -5.76 -7.11 25.98
C PRO A 648 -6.27 -6.02 26.94
N LEU A 649 -6.48 -4.80 26.43
CA LEU A 649 -7.05 -3.69 27.22
C LEU A 649 -8.56 -3.83 27.47
N LEU A 650 -9.27 -4.57 26.63
CA LEU A 650 -10.73 -4.77 26.71
C LEU A 650 -11.09 -6.06 27.47
N ALA A 651 -10.24 -7.08 27.38
CA ALA A 651 -10.52 -8.41 27.93
C ALA A 651 -10.16 -8.56 29.42
N SER A 652 -8.88 -8.34 29.80
CA SER A 652 -8.42 -8.64 31.17
C SER A 652 -7.66 -7.53 31.89
N LYS A 653 -7.13 -6.50 31.19
CA LYS A 653 -6.50 -5.34 31.85
C LYS A 653 -7.51 -4.30 32.36
N ALA A 654 -8.72 -4.29 31.80
CA ALA A 654 -9.81 -3.42 32.24
C ALA A 654 -10.22 -3.67 33.71
N HIS A 655 -10.19 -4.93 34.17
CA HIS A 655 -10.40 -5.30 35.57
C HIS A 655 -9.40 -4.62 36.51
N ASP A 656 -8.13 -4.71 36.16
CA ASP A 656 -7.02 -4.18 36.96
C ASP A 656 -7.09 -2.65 37.07
N PHE A 657 -7.45 -1.98 35.97
CA PHE A 657 -7.67 -0.53 35.94
C PHE A 657 -8.93 -0.11 36.71
N ALA A 658 -10.04 -0.85 36.58
CA ALA A 658 -11.28 -0.56 37.31
C ALA A 658 -11.09 -0.69 38.82
N ARG A 659 -10.25 -1.64 39.26
CA ARG A 659 -10.09 -1.96 40.68
C ARG A 659 -8.96 -1.19 41.37
N TRP A 660 -7.83 -0.96 40.69
CA TRP A 660 -6.64 -0.33 41.29
C TRP A 660 -6.25 1.01 40.62
N GLY A 661 -7.11 1.52 39.75
CA GLY A 661 -6.91 2.80 39.06
C GLY A 661 -5.73 2.78 38.09
N ALA A 662 -5.23 3.96 37.74
CA ALA A 662 -4.21 4.16 36.71
C ALA A 662 -2.88 3.42 36.94
N SER A 663 -2.61 2.95 38.17
CA SER A 663 -1.40 2.18 38.46
C SER A 663 -1.49 0.73 37.98
N ALA A 664 -2.69 0.13 37.99
CA ALA A 664 -2.93 -1.30 37.75
C ALA A 664 -2.01 -2.24 38.58
N ILE A 665 -1.50 -1.78 39.73
CA ILE A 665 -0.66 -2.56 40.64
C ILE A 665 -1.53 -3.02 41.83
N PRO A 666 -1.64 -4.33 42.09
CA PRO A 666 -2.31 -4.82 43.30
C PRO A 666 -1.63 -4.29 44.58
N PRO A 667 -2.40 -3.83 45.58
CA PRO A 667 -1.84 -3.40 46.85
C PRO A 667 -1.14 -4.57 47.57
N ARG A 668 -0.23 -4.22 48.50
CA ARG A 668 0.66 -5.20 49.14
C ARG A 668 -0.07 -6.29 49.93
N ASP A 669 -1.27 -6.00 50.42
CA ASP A 669 -2.15 -6.82 51.23
C ASP A 669 -3.28 -7.49 50.42
N ALA A 670 -3.24 -7.42 49.08
CA ALA A 670 -4.22 -8.08 48.23
C ALA A 670 -4.21 -9.61 48.43
N ASP A 671 -5.39 -10.20 48.63
CA ASP A 671 -5.56 -11.64 48.80
C ASP A 671 -5.24 -12.40 47.49
N PRO A 672 -4.24 -13.31 47.48
CA PRO A 672 -3.88 -14.10 46.30
C PRO A 672 -5.02 -14.96 45.76
N ASP A 673 -5.90 -15.50 46.62
CA ASP A 673 -7.03 -16.32 46.20
C ASP A 673 -8.13 -15.47 45.55
N GLU A 674 -8.29 -14.23 46.02
CA GLU A 674 -9.19 -13.26 45.39
C GLU A 674 -8.65 -12.81 44.03
N LEU A 675 -7.33 -12.54 43.92
CA LEU A 675 -6.67 -12.24 42.64
C LEU A 675 -6.89 -13.40 41.66
N LEU A 676 -6.80 -14.65 42.13
CA LEU A 676 -7.10 -15.87 41.38
C LEU A 676 -8.52 -15.89 40.84
N ARG A 677 -9.50 -15.62 41.70
CA ARG A 677 -10.91 -15.63 41.33
C ARG A 677 -11.25 -14.56 40.30
N LEU A 678 -10.75 -13.33 40.46
CA LEU A 678 -11.01 -12.20 39.56
C LEU A 678 -10.51 -12.48 38.15
N ASN A 679 -9.34 -13.10 38.03
CA ASN A 679 -8.75 -13.44 36.74
C ASN A 679 -9.44 -14.60 36.03
N THR A 680 -10.35 -15.32 36.68
CA THR A 680 -11.13 -16.42 36.07
C THR A 680 -12.54 -16.02 35.66
N ALA A 681 -13.04 -14.85 36.07
CA ALA A 681 -14.40 -14.39 35.75
C ALA A 681 -14.43 -13.46 34.50
N PRO A 682 -15.43 -13.58 33.61
CA PRO A 682 -15.60 -12.65 32.49
C PRO A 682 -15.85 -11.22 33.01
N PHE A 683 -15.20 -10.22 32.38
CA PHE A 683 -15.44 -8.81 32.69
C PHE A 683 -16.81 -8.38 32.16
N THR A 684 -17.66 -7.80 33.02
CA THR A 684 -19.01 -7.34 32.67
C THR A 684 -19.19 -5.82 32.92
N GLY A 685 -18.11 -5.08 33.20
CA GLY A 685 -18.15 -3.65 33.50
C GLY A 685 -17.92 -2.74 32.28
N PRO A 686 -18.20 -1.43 32.40
CA PRO A 686 -17.93 -0.45 31.34
C PRO A 686 -16.42 -0.27 31.11
N ILE A 687 -16.02 -0.18 29.85
CA ILE A 687 -14.63 -0.04 29.41
C ILE A 687 -14.17 1.41 29.66
N TYR A 688 -13.37 1.64 30.70
CA TYR A 688 -12.71 2.93 30.95
C TYR A 688 -11.23 2.85 30.56
N LEU A 689 -10.85 3.50 29.46
CA LEU A 689 -9.45 3.87 29.23
C LEU A 689 -9.13 5.10 30.11
N PRO A 690 -8.10 5.07 30.98
CA PRO A 690 -7.80 6.22 31.82
C PRO A 690 -7.35 7.40 30.97
N GLN A 691 -8.14 8.47 30.92
CA GLN A 691 -7.65 9.77 30.46
C GLN A 691 -6.55 10.24 31.44
N LEU A 692 -5.43 10.75 30.90
CA LEU A 692 -4.38 11.39 31.68
C LEU A 692 -5.00 12.43 32.62
N SER A 693 -4.76 12.30 33.92
CA SER A 693 -5.27 13.28 34.89
C SER A 693 -4.77 14.70 34.54
N ALA A 694 -5.61 15.71 34.76
CA ALA A 694 -5.29 17.12 34.52
C ALA A 694 -3.98 17.58 35.21
N LYS A 695 -3.55 16.91 36.28
CA LYS A 695 -2.25 17.15 36.95
C LYS A 695 -1.04 16.68 36.15
N GLY A 696 -1.17 15.64 35.31
CA GLY A 696 -0.12 15.15 34.42
C GLY A 696 0.09 16.07 33.22
N MET A 697 -0.97 16.67 32.68
CA MET A 697 -0.90 17.67 31.61
C MET A 697 -0.14 18.93 32.02
N ALA A 698 -0.20 19.32 33.29
CA ALA A 698 0.44 20.52 33.81
C ALA A 698 1.98 20.43 33.96
N LYS A 699 2.58 19.23 33.81
CA LYS A 699 4.03 19.01 33.96
C LYS A 699 4.79 18.79 32.66
N LEU A 700 4.10 18.75 31.52
CA LEU A 700 4.77 18.80 30.22
C LEU A 700 5.42 20.20 30.06
N PRO A 701 6.68 20.29 29.61
CA PRO A 701 7.29 21.59 29.37
C PRO A 701 6.42 22.35 28.36
N GLN A 702 5.86 23.47 28.80
CA GLN A 702 5.11 24.36 27.91
C GLN A 702 6.09 24.89 26.88
N ALA A 703 5.91 24.46 25.62
CA ALA A 703 6.53 25.12 24.49
C ALA A 703 6.18 26.62 24.55
N PRO A 704 7.16 27.54 24.43
CA PRO A 704 6.88 28.96 24.50
C PRO A 704 5.86 29.36 23.43
N ALA A 705 4.83 30.09 23.89
CA ALA A 705 3.64 30.43 23.14
C ALA A 705 3.93 31.28 21.89
N LEU A 706 3.77 30.67 20.71
CA LEU A 706 3.73 31.33 19.40
C LEU A 706 2.37 32.01 19.09
N VAL A 707 1.65 32.47 20.12
CA VAL A 707 0.26 33.00 19.98
C VAL A 707 0.23 34.52 19.72
N SER A 708 1.34 35.25 19.80
CA SER A 708 1.32 36.72 19.65
C SER A 708 1.46 37.26 18.22
N LEU A 709 1.55 36.43 17.18
CA LEU A 709 1.72 36.89 15.78
C LEU A 709 0.50 36.65 14.87
N ALA A 710 -0.60 36.08 15.40
CA ALA A 710 -1.79 35.75 14.62
C ALA A 710 -2.96 36.75 14.75
N LYS A 711 -2.80 37.85 15.51
CA LYS A 711 -3.89 38.81 15.74
C LYS A 711 -4.01 39.93 14.70
N ASP A 712 -3.03 40.12 13.82
CA ASP A 712 -3.01 41.28 12.90
C ASP A 712 -3.43 40.98 11.45
N SER A 713 -3.96 39.79 11.14
CA SER A 713 -4.32 39.43 9.75
C SER A 713 -5.76 38.97 9.54
N ALA A 714 -6.64 39.11 10.54
CA ALA A 714 -8.08 38.92 10.37
C ALA A 714 -8.75 40.22 9.89
N GLY A 715 -8.46 40.64 8.66
CA GLY A 715 -9.10 41.79 8.02
C GLY A 715 -8.98 41.74 6.50
N SER A 716 -10.11 41.51 5.82
CA SER A 716 -10.30 41.47 4.36
C SER A 716 -9.66 40.24 3.70
N LEU A 717 -10.33 39.48 2.80
CA LEU A 717 -10.60 39.90 1.43
C LEU A 717 -11.62 38.94 0.77
N VAL A 718 -12.84 39.43 0.54
CA VAL A 718 -13.61 39.09 -0.65
C VAL A 718 -13.19 40.11 -1.71
N GLY A 719 -12.54 39.62 -2.77
CA GLY A 719 -12.28 40.36 -4.01
C GLY A 719 -11.22 41.45 -3.95
N GLU A 720 -9.94 41.07 -4.10
CA GLU A 720 -8.95 41.96 -4.72
C GLU A 720 -8.12 41.22 -5.76
N LYS A 721 -7.83 41.92 -6.86
CA LYS A 721 -6.96 41.50 -7.94
C LYS A 721 -5.53 41.27 -7.42
N SER A 722 -4.92 40.15 -7.83
CA SER A 722 -3.48 39.97 -8.08
C SER A 722 -2.51 40.99 -7.44
N ALA A 723 -2.02 40.71 -6.22
CA ALA A 723 -0.63 40.94 -5.75
C ALA A 723 -0.45 40.41 -4.30
N ASP A 724 0.72 39.83 -4.00
CA ASP A 724 1.29 39.57 -2.66
C ASP A 724 0.80 38.41 -1.77
N ARG A 725 0.73 37.17 -2.31
CA ARG A 725 0.99 35.99 -1.46
C ARG A 725 2.51 35.86 -1.22
N LYS A 726 2.98 36.01 0.03
CA LYS A 726 4.38 35.73 0.40
C LYS A 726 4.75 34.28 0.03
N LYS A 727 5.78 34.12 -0.81
CA LYS A 727 6.29 32.81 -1.25
C LYS A 727 6.93 32.06 -0.08
N VAL A 728 6.79 30.75 0.00
CA VAL A 728 7.25 29.92 1.13
C VAL A 728 8.28 28.88 0.66
N ALA A 729 9.40 28.75 1.37
CA ALA A 729 10.45 27.80 1.03
C ALA A 729 10.70 26.82 2.19
N LEU A 730 10.70 25.52 1.90
CA LEU A 730 11.10 24.48 2.85
C LEU A 730 12.61 24.32 2.84
N ILE A 731 13.23 24.30 4.01
CA ILE A 731 14.62 23.94 4.24
C ILE A 731 14.59 22.62 5.01
N TYR A 732 14.77 21.53 4.27
CA TYR A 732 14.60 20.17 4.75
C TYR A 732 15.93 19.60 5.28
N THR A 733 15.98 19.31 6.57
CA THR A 733 17.21 18.94 7.29
C THR A 733 17.15 17.54 7.91
N ALA A 734 16.21 16.69 7.47
CA ALA A 734 16.11 15.34 8.00
C ALA A 734 17.36 14.52 7.68
N MET A 735 17.88 13.81 8.70
CA MET A 735 19.03 12.91 8.61
C MET A 735 18.69 11.65 9.44
N ARG A 736 18.90 10.46 8.86
CA ARG A 736 18.69 9.16 9.53
C ARG A 736 19.97 8.33 9.65
N ASP A 737 21.06 8.80 9.04
CA ASP A 737 22.34 8.11 9.05
C ASP A 737 23.43 8.98 9.71
N TYR A 738 24.09 9.87 8.96
CA TYR A 738 25.12 10.77 9.48
C TYR A 738 24.60 12.20 9.68
N VAL A 739 24.90 12.77 10.85
CA VAL A 739 24.54 14.15 11.22
C VAL A 739 25.74 15.07 10.99
N HIS A 740 25.58 16.05 10.09
CA HIS A 740 26.63 17.03 9.82
C HIS A 740 26.55 18.22 10.79
N ASP A 741 27.66 18.54 11.44
CA ASP A 741 27.76 19.70 12.35
C ASP A 741 27.49 21.05 11.63
N SER A 742 27.68 21.09 10.30
CA SER A 742 27.40 22.27 9.48
C SER A 742 25.92 22.52 9.22
N THR A 743 25.02 21.55 9.47
CA THR A 743 23.59 21.65 9.13
C THR A 743 22.88 22.87 9.74
N PRO A 744 23.05 23.22 11.03
CA PRO A 744 22.46 24.44 11.58
C PRO A 744 22.97 25.72 10.91
N ALA A 745 24.27 25.78 10.59
CA ALA A 745 24.87 26.94 9.91
C ALA A 745 24.35 27.06 8.47
N ALA A 746 24.26 25.93 7.75
CA ALA A 746 23.72 25.85 6.41
C ALA A 746 22.25 26.27 6.33
N ALA A 747 21.40 25.70 7.19
CA ALA A 747 19.98 26.03 7.24
C ALA A 747 19.75 27.51 7.60
N THR A 748 20.53 28.05 8.54
CA THR A 748 20.46 29.47 8.91
C THR A 748 20.88 30.37 7.77
N PHE A 749 22.00 30.07 7.11
CA PHE A 749 22.49 30.85 5.97
C PHE A 749 21.48 30.88 4.82
N VAL A 750 20.94 29.72 4.45
CA VAL A 750 19.90 29.61 3.40
C VAL A 750 18.63 30.37 3.81
N ALA A 751 18.17 30.23 5.05
CA ALA A 751 17.00 30.94 5.55
C ALA A 751 17.16 32.45 5.43
N LEU A 752 18.33 33.00 5.78
CA LEU A 752 18.65 34.42 5.65
C LEU A 752 18.66 34.87 4.18
N GLN A 753 19.30 34.09 3.29
CA GLN A 753 19.34 34.41 1.86
C GLN A 753 17.96 34.39 1.19
N LEU A 754 17.08 33.48 1.61
CA LEU A 754 15.70 33.39 1.14
C LEU A 754 14.83 34.52 1.70
N ALA A 755 15.01 34.87 2.98
CA ALA A 755 14.28 35.97 3.61
C ALA A 755 14.58 37.31 2.94
N VAL A 756 15.84 37.60 2.61
CA VAL A 756 16.24 38.81 1.87
C VAL A 756 15.62 38.87 0.47
N ARG A 757 15.30 37.71 -0.12
CA ARG A 757 14.64 37.57 -1.43
C ARG A 757 13.12 37.46 -1.35
N GLY A 758 12.53 37.77 -0.19
CA GLY A 758 11.08 37.82 0.01
C GLY A 758 10.40 36.46 0.19
N TYR A 759 11.15 35.37 0.38
CA TYR A 759 10.61 34.06 0.74
C TYR A 759 10.49 33.93 2.26
N LYS A 760 9.44 33.25 2.72
CA LYS A 760 9.30 32.81 4.10
C LYS A 760 9.98 31.44 4.26
N PRO A 761 11.15 31.33 4.91
CA PRO A 761 11.79 30.05 5.13
C PRO A 761 11.07 29.25 6.22
N VAL A 762 10.96 27.94 6.01
CA VAL A 762 10.47 26.95 6.97
C VAL A 762 11.55 25.89 7.12
N VAL A 763 12.25 25.85 8.25
CA VAL A 763 13.25 24.81 8.53
C VAL A 763 12.54 23.64 9.22
N SER A 764 12.74 22.42 8.73
CA SER A 764 12.12 21.23 9.30
C SER A 764 12.88 19.96 8.96
N ASP A 765 12.92 19.03 9.91
CA ASP A 765 13.38 17.64 9.78
C ASP A 765 12.21 16.63 9.80
N ASP A 766 10.97 17.12 9.78
CA ASP A 766 9.75 16.31 9.81
C ASP A 766 9.41 15.80 8.42
N ALA A 767 9.43 14.48 8.25
CA ALA A 767 9.10 13.81 6.99
C ALA A 767 7.69 14.17 6.49
N ALA A 768 6.75 14.53 7.38
CA ALA A 768 5.40 14.97 6.99
C ALA A 768 5.39 16.23 6.10
N GLN A 769 6.47 17.04 6.10
CA GLN A 769 6.61 18.18 5.19
C GLN A 769 6.76 17.77 3.73
N LEU A 770 7.30 16.57 3.50
CA LEU A 770 7.47 15.97 2.17
C LEU A 770 6.58 14.75 1.96
N GLU A 771 5.77 14.31 2.92
CA GLU A 771 4.85 13.16 2.75
C GLU A 771 3.39 13.59 2.57
N LEU A 772 2.75 13.04 1.54
CA LEU A 772 1.35 13.20 1.20
C LEU A 772 0.44 12.43 2.16
N PRO A 773 -0.78 12.93 2.43
CA PRO A 773 -1.36 14.16 1.91
C PRO A 773 -1.03 15.41 2.75
N THR A 774 -0.20 15.26 3.79
CA THR A 774 0.08 16.31 4.79
C THR A 774 1.09 17.36 4.35
N ALA A 775 1.88 17.08 3.32
CA ALA A 775 2.91 17.97 2.77
C ALA A 775 2.31 19.33 2.35
N PRO A 776 2.76 20.44 2.94
CA PRO A 776 2.37 21.78 2.51
C PRO A 776 2.84 22.07 1.08
N ALA A 777 2.12 22.94 0.37
CA ALA A 777 2.59 23.43 -0.92
C ALA A 777 3.69 24.49 -0.74
N PHE A 778 4.95 24.10 -0.96
CA PHE A 778 6.09 25.00 -0.97
C PHE A 778 6.36 25.57 -2.37
N ASP A 779 6.96 26.75 -2.45
CA ASP A 779 7.41 27.38 -3.70
C ASP A 779 8.87 27.01 -4.05
N LEU A 780 9.64 26.57 -3.05
CA LEU A 780 11.01 26.06 -3.17
C LEU A 780 11.25 24.99 -2.11
N ILE A 781 11.95 23.91 -2.46
CA ILE A 781 12.46 22.92 -1.51
C ILE A 781 13.99 22.97 -1.54
N VAL A 782 14.60 23.14 -0.37
CA VAL A 782 16.05 23.10 -0.17
C VAL A 782 16.40 21.88 0.67
N MET A 783 17.22 21.00 0.13
CA MET A 783 17.72 19.79 0.77
C MET A 783 19.11 20.08 1.35
N VAL A 784 19.25 19.99 2.67
CA VAL A 784 20.48 20.36 3.38
C VAL A 784 21.02 19.14 4.11
N ASN A 785 22.18 18.65 3.67
CA ASN A 785 22.96 17.60 4.34
C ASN A 785 22.18 16.30 4.61
N ASN A 786 21.15 16.00 3.81
CA ASN A 786 20.26 14.89 4.07
C ASN A 786 20.94 13.53 3.85
N SER A 787 20.92 12.68 4.85
CA SER A 787 21.50 11.33 4.82
C SER A 787 20.50 10.30 5.34
N GLY A 788 20.60 9.06 4.89
CA GLY A 788 19.67 7.99 5.25
C GLY A 788 18.33 7.98 4.49
N GLN A 789 17.40 7.10 4.91
CA GLN A 789 16.02 7.03 4.41
C GLN A 789 15.15 8.13 5.06
N ILE A 790 15.12 9.31 4.44
CA ILE A 790 14.61 10.56 5.05
C ILE A 790 13.10 10.82 4.89
N PHE A 791 12.39 10.08 4.04
CA PHE A 791 10.92 10.08 3.90
C PHE A 791 10.49 8.81 3.15
N ASP A 792 9.20 8.45 3.18
CA ASP A 792 8.63 7.37 2.37
C ASP A 792 8.47 7.82 0.89
N PRO A 793 9.24 7.24 -0.06
CA PRO A 793 9.17 7.60 -1.47
C PRO A 793 7.83 7.22 -2.11
N ALA A 794 7.05 6.32 -1.50
CA ALA A 794 5.69 6.02 -1.96
C ALA A 794 4.69 7.13 -1.59
N ARG A 795 5.07 8.06 -0.72
CA ARG A 795 4.24 9.17 -0.23
C ARG A 795 4.86 10.52 -0.48
N GLU A 796 5.96 10.62 -1.20
CA GLU A 796 6.70 11.87 -1.28
C GLU A 796 5.99 12.95 -2.14
N ALA A 797 6.20 14.22 -1.80
CA ALA A 797 5.64 15.40 -2.46
C ALA A 797 6.66 16.15 -3.36
N LEU A 798 7.94 15.75 -3.33
CA LEU A 798 9.05 16.22 -4.15
C LEU A 798 8.85 15.95 -5.66
N SER A 799 8.43 14.76 -6.09
CA SER A 799 8.13 14.48 -7.51
C SER A 799 7.00 15.37 -8.01
N ARG A 800 5.92 15.49 -7.23
CA ARG A 800 4.81 16.40 -7.56
C ARG A 800 5.28 17.86 -7.63
N HIS A 801 6.16 18.27 -6.72
CA HIS A 801 6.76 19.60 -6.73
C HIS A 801 7.53 19.87 -8.03
N LEU A 802 8.35 18.91 -8.48
CA LEU A 802 9.07 18.97 -9.75
C LEU A 802 8.13 18.94 -10.98
N GLU A 803 7.08 18.11 -10.97
CA GLU A 803 6.06 18.08 -12.02
C GLU A 803 5.25 19.38 -12.15
N MET A 804 5.13 20.13 -11.05
CA MET A 804 4.60 21.49 -11.05
C MET A 804 5.57 22.52 -11.64
N GLY A 805 6.80 22.13 -11.99
CA GLY A 805 7.85 23.02 -12.47
C GLY A 805 8.55 23.77 -11.35
N LYS A 806 8.35 23.37 -10.08
CA LYS A 806 8.87 24.12 -8.94
C LYS A 806 10.32 23.72 -8.62
N PRO A 807 11.14 24.67 -8.15
CA PRO A 807 12.57 24.48 -7.99
C PRO A 807 12.97 23.61 -6.79
N VAL A 808 14.14 22.97 -6.91
CA VAL A 808 14.83 22.24 -5.84
C VAL A 808 16.31 22.63 -5.75
N LEU A 809 16.82 22.85 -4.55
CA LEU A 809 18.24 23.15 -4.28
C LEU A 809 18.81 22.07 -3.35
N GLY A 810 19.93 21.46 -3.70
CA GLY A 810 20.62 20.46 -2.88
C GLY A 810 21.99 20.91 -2.41
N LEU A 811 22.31 20.66 -1.13
CA LEU A 811 23.58 21.04 -0.50
C LEU A 811 24.32 19.83 0.09
N HIS A 812 25.62 19.79 -0.21
CA HIS A 812 26.65 18.89 0.29
C HIS A 812 26.20 17.44 0.41
N ALA A 813 25.75 16.98 1.58
CA ALA A 813 25.44 15.58 1.77
C ALA A 813 24.05 15.15 1.30
N CYS A 814 23.25 16.02 0.66
CA CYS A 814 21.89 15.64 0.24
C CYS A 814 21.83 14.44 -0.71
N LEU A 815 22.94 14.08 -1.37
CA LEU A 815 23.07 12.89 -2.23
C LEU A 815 23.42 11.60 -1.46
N ALA A 816 23.77 11.67 -0.18
CA ALA A 816 24.26 10.56 0.64
C ALA A 816 23.14 9.85 1.44
N SER A 817 21.98 9.66 0.81
CA SER A 817 20.84 8.97 1.44
C SER A 817 21.01 7.44 1.40
N PHE A 818 21.73 6.83 2.36
CA PHE A 818 21.93 5.36 2.43
C PHE A 818 20.82 4.59 3.19
N LEU A 819 20.79 3.26 3.05
CA LEU A 819 20.17 2.35 4.02
C LEU A 819 21.29 1.60 4.77
N ASP A 820 21.21 1.63 6.09
CA ASP A 820 21.64 0.58 7.01
C ASP A 820 23.14 0.19 7.05
N GLY A 821 24.01 1.18 7.26
CA GLY A 821 25.16 1.01 8.16
C GLY A 821 26.28 0.05 7.76
N ARG A 822 26.56 -0.21 6.47
CA ARG A 822 27.88 -0.71 6.01
C ARG A 822 28.34 -0.07 4.70
N ASP A 823 29.67 0.02 4.62
CA ASP A 823 30.53 1.04 4.04
C ASP A 823 30.65 1.19 2.50
N ALA A 824 31.56 2.09 2.11
CA ALA A 824 32.07 2.50 0.79
C ALA A 824 32.47 1.39 -0.21
N SER A 825 32.23 0.11 0.09
CA SER A 825 32.49 -1.03 -0.78
C SER A 825 31.43 -1.29 -1.84
N GLY A 826 30.32 -0.53 -1.83
CA GLY A 826 29.28 -0.58 -2.88
C GLY A 826 28.39 -1.83 -2.82
N ALA A 827 28.34 -2.51 -1.68
CA ALA A 827 27.61 -3.77 -1.49
C ALA A 827 26.20 -3.62 -0.86
N THR A 828 25.78 -2.40 -0.50
CA THR A 828 24.52 -2.16 0.23
C THR A 828 23.35 -1.89 -0.73
N PRO A 829 22.16 -2.49 -0.52
CA PRO A 829 20.97 -2.18 -1.31
C PRO A 829 20.59 -0.71 -1.18
N LEU A 830 20.32 -0.06 -2.31
CA LEU A 830 19.93 1.34 -2.36
C LEU A 830 18.54 1.52 -1.75
N GLY A 831 18.42 2.41 -0.78
CA GLY A 831 17.12 2.84 -0.27
C GLY A 831 16.33 3.56 -1.34
N ALA A 832 15.00 3.43 -1.28
CA ALA A 832 14.12 4.01 -2.29
C ALA A 832 14.25 5.55 -2.36
N THR A 833 14.61 6.22 -1.26
CA THR A 833 14.88 7.68 -1.30
C THR A 833 16.16 8.00 -2.08
N CYS A 834 17.18 7.15 -1.98
CA CYS A 834 18.45 7.32 -2.70
C CYS A 834 18.24 7.37 -4.22
N MET A 835 17.37 6.49 -4.73
CA MET A 835 17.03 6.45 -6.16
C MET A 835 16.31 7.68 -6.64
N LEU A 836 15.34 8.19 -5.86
CA LEU A 836 14.69 9.44 -6.17
C LEU A 836 15.67 10.62 -6.20
N ILE A 837 16.54 10.74 -5.19
CA ILE A 837 17.52 11.83 -5.10
C ILE A 837 18.54 11.76 -6.25
N GLN A 838 18.96 10.55 -6.63
CA GLN A 838 19.78 10.34 -7.83
C GLN A 838 19.07 10.84 -9.09
N ASP A 839 17.79 10.52 -9.27
CA ASP A 839 17.03 10.96 -10.46
C ASP A 839 16.90 12.50 -10.51
N VAL A 840 16.72 13.13 -9.35
CA VAL A 840 16.64 14.60 -9.22
C VAL A 840 17.98 15.25 -9.56
N PHE A 841 19.07 14.89 -8.88
CA PHE A 841 20.33 15.62 -9.03
C PHE A 841 21.24 15.08 -10.13
N GLY A 842 20.97 13.86 -10.63
CA GLY A 842 21.75 13.18 -11.66
C GLY A 842 23.03 12.52 -11.17
N ALA A 843 23.30 12.53 -9.87
CA ALA A 843 24.51 11.95 -9.28
C ALA A 843 24.14 11.10 -8.05
N HIS A 844 24.95 10.06 -7.83
CA HIS A 844 24.78 9.13 -6.72
C HIS A 844 26.07 9.03 -5.94
N PHE A 845 26.03 9.40 -4.66
CA PHE A 845 27.17 9.34 -3.77
C PHE A 845 27.68 7.90 -3.57
N VAL A 846 28.99 7.70 -3.56
CA VAL A 846 29.62 6.38 -3.36
C VAL A 846 30.43 6.37 -2.07
N ASN A 847 31.37 7.29 -1.99
CA ASN A 847 32.28 7.46 -0.86
C ASN A 847 32.92 8.84 -0.92
N HIS A 848 33.71 9.17 0.09
CA HIS A 848 34.58 10.34 0.10
C HIS A 848 35.90 9.94 0.77
N PRO A 849 37.03 10.56 0.39
CA PRO A 849 38.22 10.51 1.22
C PRO A 849 38.05 11.42 2.45
N PRO A 850 38.95 11.33 3.45
CA PRO A 850 38.96 12.27 4.57
C PRO A 850 39.06 13.73 4.09
N PRO A 851 38.47 14.70 4.82
CA PRO A 851 38.51 16.10 4.45
C PRO A 851 39.95 16.60 4.26
N GLN A 852 40.21 17.25 3.13
CA GLN A 852 41.55 17.64 2.71
C GLN A 852 41.50 18.85 1.78
N LYS A 853 42.67 19.43 1.48
CA LYS A 853 42.75 20.52 0.52
C LYS A 853 42.63 19.97 -0.90
N GLY A 854 41.82 20.63 -1.72
CA GLY A 854 41.70 20.35 -3.15
C GLY A 854 41.49 21.63 -3.94
N ARG A 855 41.93 21.62 -5.19
CA ARG A 855 41.76 22.73 -6.12
C ARG A 855 40.42 22.62 -6.85
N VAL A 856 39.59 23.65 -6.73
CA VAL A 856 38.33 23.78 -7.46
C VAL A 856 38.54 24.72 -8.64
N ALA A 857 38.06 24.32 -9.81
CA ALA A 857 38.11 25.07 -11.06
C ALA A 857 36.70 25.45 -11.52
N LEU A 858 36.49 26.73 -11.79
CA LEU A 858 35.23 27.28 -12.28
C LEU A 858 35.13 27.07 -13.80
N ARG A 859 34.01 26.54 -14.29
CA ARG A 859 33.82 26.22 -15.72
C ARG A 859 33.19 27.35 -16.55
N ARG A 860 32.84 28.48 -15.93
CA ARG A 860 32.20 29.70 -16.52
C ARG A 860 31.33 29.38 -17.76
N PRO A 861 30.11 28.86 -17.57
CA PRO A 861 29.20 28.59 -18.67
C PRO A 861 28.88 29.86 -19.46
N ALA A 862 28.84 29.79 -20.80
CA ALA A 862 28.62 30.95 -21.67
C ALA A 862 27.16 31.46 -21.71
N SER A 863 26.29 30.98 -20.82
CA SER A 863 24.85 31.25 -20.84
C SER A 863 24.46 32.49 -20.03
N ASP A 864 23.45 33.23 -20.52
CA ASP A 864 22.87 34.39 -19.83
C ASP A 864 22.33 34.08 -18.42
N GLU A 865 22.00 32.81 -18.13
CA GLU A 865 21.56 32.34 -16.81
C GLU A 865 22.62 32.52 -15.70
N TYR A 866 23.87 32.75 -16.08
CA TYR A 866 24.99 33.06 -15.17
C TYR A 866 25.66 34.41 -15.49
N ALA A 867 24.98 35.29 -16.24
CA ALA A 867 25.55 36.54 -16.74
C ALA A 867 25.98 37.50 -15.63
N MET A 868 27.20 38.02 -15.80
CA MET A 868 27.74 39.34 -15.48
C MET A 868 27.30 40.15 -14.23
N ASP A 869 26.51 39.68 -13.28
CA ASP A 869 26.35 40.31 -11.93
C ASP A 869 26.14 39.25 -10.81
N THR A 870 26.37 37.98 -11.14
CA THR A 870 26.19 36.80 -10.29
C THR A 870 27.25 36.74 -9.18
N PRO A 871 26.92 36.21 -7.97
CA PRO A 871 27.90 35.88 -6.93
C PRO A 871 29.10 35.04 -7.41
N LEU A 872 28.97 34.33 -8.53
CA LEU A 872 30.07 33.57 -9.15
C LEU A 872 31.23 34.44 -9.65
N ARG A 873 31.02 35.74 -9.93
CA ARG A 873 32.09 36.65 -10.38
C ARG A 873 33.18 36.87 -9.33
N SER A 874 32.83 36.83 -8.04
CA SER A 874 33.80 37.00 -6.96
C SER A 874 34.66 35.75 -6.74
N ILE A 875 34.37 34.66 -7.44
CA ILE A 875 35.13 33.42 -7.37
C ILE A 875 36.21 33.47 -8.48
N PRO A 876 37.50 33.27 -8.14
CA PRO A 876 38.56 33.15 -9.13
C PRO A 876 38.38 31.90 -10.00
N ASP A 877 39.02 31.86 -11.17
CA ASP A 877 38.92 30.70 -12.09
C ASP A 877 39.37 29.39 -11.44
N THR A 878 40.32 29.49 -10.52
CA THR A 878 40.76 28.38 -9.69
C THR A 878 41.06 28.88 -8.27
N TYR A 879 40.75 28.06 -7.28
CA TYR A 879 41.12 28.30 -5.88
C TYR A 879 41.30 26.98 -5.14
N GLU A 880 41.99 27.02 -4.00
CA GLU A 880 42.09 25.88 -3.09
C GLU A 880 41.06 26.03 -1.98
N THR A 881 40.41 24.92 -1.63
CA THR A 881 39.51 24.84 -0.48
C THR A 881 39.77 23.57 0.30
N TYR A 882 39.45 23.59 1.60
CA TYR A 882 39.47 22.43 2.46
C TYR A 882 38.05 21.94 2.66
N ASP A 883 37.71 20.78 2.10
CA ASP A 883 36.34 20.24 2.12
C ASP A 883 36.38 18.70 2.05
N GLU A 884 35.21 18.08 2.14
CA GLU A 884 34.99 16.65 1.95
C GLU A 884 34.49 16.37 0.52
N PHE A 885 35.41 16.02 -0.38
CA PHE A 885 35.10 15.85 -1.80
C PHE A 885 34.42 14.51 -2.07
N PHE A 886 33.12 14.54 -2.37
CA PHE A 886 32.31 13.36 -2.65
C PHE A 886 32.62 12.74 -4.01
N ASN A 887 32.82 11.42 -4.05
CA ASN A 887 32.87 10.64 -5.27
C ASN A 887 31.47 10.13 -5.64
N PHE A 888 31.20 10.04 -6.94
CA PHE A 888 29.91 9.64 -7.46
C PHE A 888 30.01 8.38 -8.33
N ARG A 889 28.95 7.58 -8.37
CA ARG A 889 28.86 6.40 -9.25
C ARG A 889 28.53 6.80 -10.68
N LEU A 890 27.69 7.81 -10.82
CA LEU A 890 27.19 8.33 -12.08
C LEU A 890 27.64 9.78 -12.20
N ASP A 891 28.27 10.10 -13.34
CA ASP A 891 28.56 11.47 -13.72
C ASP A 891 27.24 12.17 -14.06
N PRO A 892 26.89 13.30 -13.42
CA PRO A 892 25.66 14.04 -13.72
C PRO A 892 25.56 14.46 -15.20
N VAL A 893 26.68 14.64 -15.90
CA VAL A 893 26.68 14.96 -17.34
C VAL A 893 26.32 13.72 -18.19
N ALA A 894 26.71 12.52 -17.75
CA ALA A 894 26.44 11.28 -18.47
C ALA A 894 25.03 10.73 -18.23
N PHE A 895 24.38 11.10 -17.12
CA PHE A 895 23.04 10.65 -16.75
C PHE A 895 21.91 11.38 -17.52
N GLY A 896 22.17 12.60 -18.03
CA GLY A 896 21.17 13.41 -18.73
C GLY A 896 21.04 13.11 -20.23
N VAL A 897 19.96 13.62 -20.85
CA VAL A 897 19.96 13.84 -22.30
C VAL A 897 21.03 14.90 -22.59
N ALA A 898 21.85 14.71 -23.62
CA ALA A 898 22.92 15.65 -23.94
C ALA A 898 22.39 17.09 -24.05
N GLY A 899 22.78 17.96 -23.11
CA GLY A 899 22.37 19.37 -23.05
C GLY A 899 21.59 19.80 -21.79
N ASP A 900 21.16 18.88 -20.93
CA ASP A 900 20.30 19.21 -19.77
C ASP A 900 21.05 19.58 -18.47
N VAL A 901 22.35 19.32 -18.39
CA VAL A 901 23.18 19.57 -17.21
C VAL A 901 24.28 20.57 -17.52
N THR A 902 24.40 21.60 -16.67
CA THR A 902 25.45 22.62 -16.74
C THR A 902 26.36 22.52 -15.52
N VAL A 903 27.60 22.08 -15.74
CA VAL A 903 28.62 22.02 -14.69
C VAL A 903 29.18 23.43 -14.45
N VAL A 904 29.06 23.92 -13.22
CA VAL A 904 29.52 25.25 -12.80
C VAL A 904 30.95 25.19 -12.26
N ALA A 905 31.30 24.13 -11.54
CA ALA A 905 32.65 23.91 -11.02
C ALA A 905 33.02 22.43 -10.99
N THR A 906 34.32 22.16 -11.16
CA THR A 906 34.93 20.83 -11.02
C THR A 906 36.05 20.85 -9.99
N VAL A 907 36.31 19.73 -9.31
CA VAL A 907 37.48 19.57 -8.44
C VAL A 907 38.59 18.82 -9.19
N ASP A 908 39.83 19.20 -8.96
CA ASP A 908 41.01 18.59 -9.58
C ASP A 908 41.58 17.47 -8.70
N GLU A 909 41.33 16.23 -9.09
CA GLU A 909 41.78 15.03 -8.37
C GLU A 909 43.30 14.87 -8.31
N SER A 910 44.09 15.61 -9.10
CA SER A 910 45.56 15.60 -8.96
C SER A 910 46.04 16.35 -7.72
N THR A 911 45.17 17.13 -7.07
CA THR A 911 45.51 17.99 -5.93
C THR A 911 45.13 17.41 -4.57
N TYR A 912 44.45 16.26 -4.55
CA TYR A 912 44.03 15.56 -3.34
C TYR A 912 44.04 14.03 -3.56
N GLN A 913 43.98 13.23 -2.50
CA GLN A 913 44.01 11.77 -2.60
C GLN A 913 42.63 11.14 -2.40
N GLY A 914 42.32 10.10 -3.19
CA GLY A 914 41.09 9.31 -3.05
C GLY A 914 39.91 9.75 -3.93
N GLY A 915 40.14 10.61 -4.91
CA GLY A 915 39.17 10.87 -6.00
C GLY A 915 39.02 9.67 -6.94
N SER A 916 37.84 9.50 -7.54
CA SER A 916 37.53 8.39 -8.46
C SER A 916 36.78 8.78 -9.73
N MET A 917 36.54 10.07 -9.97
CA MET A 917 35.79 10.63 -11.10
C MET A 917 36.69 11.02 -12.28
N GLY A 918 38.00 11.10 -12.08
CA GLY A 918 38.98 11.47 -13.10
C GLY A 918 39.04 12.96 -13.39
N ALA A 919 39.44 13.33 -14.61
CA ALA A 919 39.77 14.71 -14.98
C ALA A 919 38.60 15.72 -14.97
N ASN A 920 37.36 15.25 -14.86
CA ASN A 920 36.15 16.07 -14.97
C ASN A 920 35.21 15.92 -13.75
N HIS A 921 35.75 15.72 -12.54
CA HIS A 921 34.95 15.57 -11.32
C HIS A 921 34.04 16.78 -11.05
N PRO A 922 32.71 16.69 -11.29
CA PRO A 922 31.79 17.81 -11.06
C PRO A 922 31.51 17.97 -9.57
N ILE A 923 31.58 19.21 -9.06
CA ILE A 923 31.31 19.51 -7.64
C ILE A 923 30.18 20.52 -7.45
N VAL A 924 29.89 21.34 -8.47
CA VAL A 924 28.73 22.23 -8.51
C VAL A 924 28.11 22.19 -9.90
N TRP A 925 26.80 21.97 -10.00
CA TRP A 925 26.09 21.93 -11.29
C TRP A 925 24.62 22.32 -11.15
N SER A 926 24.01 22.58 -12.29
CA SER A 926 22.57 22.81 -12.42
C SER A 926 21.96 21.96 -13.53
N ARG A 927 20.65 21.79 -13.48
CA ARG A 927 19.88 21.13 -14.54
C ARG A 927 18.41 21.55 -14.54
N LYS A 928 17.73 21.27 -15.64
CA LYS A 928 16.27 21.41 -15.76
C LYS A 928 15.63 20.02 -15.84
N LEU A 929 14.54 19.81 -15.12
CA LEU A 929 13.85 18.52 -15.03
C LEU A 929 12.39 18.59 -15.50
N GLY A 930 11.97 17.53 -16.20
CA GLY A 930 10.58 17.32 -16.59
C GLY A 930 10.05 18.28 -17.66
N ALA A 931 8.80 18.05 -18.07
CA ALA A 931 8.16 18.81 -19.15
C ALA A 931 8.01 20.31 -18.87
N LYS A 932 7.99 20.71 -17.59
CA LYS A 932 7.92 22.12 -17.15
C LYS A 932 9.28 22.72 -16.84
N ALA A 933 10.38 21.99 -17.10
CA ALA A 933 11.74 22.46 -16.91
C ALA A 933 12.01 23.01 -15.49
N ALA A 934 11.63 22.26 -14.46
CA ALA A 934 11.89 22.59 -13.06
C ALA A 934 13.41 22.81 -12.85
N ARG A 935 13.79 23.94 -12.25
CA ARG A 935 15.21 24.28 -12.03
C ARG A 935 15.75 23.54 -10.81
N VAL A 936 16.83 22.80 -11.01
CA VAL A 936 17.55 22.07 -9.96
C VAL A 936 18.99 22.54 -9.91
N PHE A 937 19.50 22.79 -8.71
CA PHE A 937 20.89 23.17 -8.47
C PHE A 937 21.49 22.34 -7.35
N TYR A 938 22.75 21.95 -7.49
CA TYR A 938 23.49 21.21 -6.47
C TYR A 938 24.86 21.83 -6.21
N CYS A 939 25.22 21.93 -4.93
CA CYS A 939 26.54 22.34 -4.46
C CYS A 939 27.10 21.26 -3.51
N GLY A 940 28.15 20.55 -3.93
CA GLY A 940 28.80 19.51 -3.13
C GLY A 940 29.75 20.03 -2.05
N LEU A 941 30.05 21.33 -2.06
CA LEU A 941 30.88 22.00 -1.04
C LEU A 941 30.04 22.43 0.17
N GLY A 942 30.65 22.50 1.34
CA GLY A 942 30.01 22.96 2.58
C GLY A 942 30.01 21.94 3.73
N HIS A 943 31.00 21.06 3.79
CA HIS A 943 31.12 20.14 4.93
C HIS A 943 31.24 20.88 6.27
N PHE A 944 31.89 22.04 6.30
CA PHE A 944 32.21 22.74 7.55
C PHE A 944 31.26 23.92 7.82
N ALA A 945 30.93 24.14 9.10
CA ALA A 945 30.08 25.27 9.51
C ALA A 945 30.68 26.64 9.10
N SER A 946 32.00 26.75 9.01
CA SER A 946 32.71 27.95 8.54
C SER A 946 32.36 28.35 7.11
N ASP A 947 31.97 27.39 6.26
CA ASP A 947 31.65 27.61 4.85
C ASP A 947 30.36 28.42 4.67
N TYR A 948 29.57 28.56 5.74
CA TYR A 948 28.32 29.32 5.78
C TYR A 948 28.44 30.66 6.55
N SER A 949 29.64 31.01 7.03
CA SER A 949 29.88 32.31 7.66
C SER A 949 29.94 33.42 6.61
N ALA A 950 29.18 34.51 6.82
CA ALA A 950 28.96 35.54 5.80
C ALA A 950 30.23 36.33 5.42
N ASP A 951 30.41 36.52 4.10
CA ASP A 951 31.20 37.53 3.39
C ASP A 951 32.63 37.82 3.88
N GLY A 952 33.34 36.80 4.37
CA GLY A 952 34.81 36.85 4.47
C GLY A 952 35.48 36.67 3.11
N PRO A 953 36.55 37.43 2.77
CA PRO A 953 37.30 37.19 1.54
C PRO A 953 37.84 35.75 1.52
N GLY A 954 37.43 34.97 0.51
CA GLY A 954 37.83 33.57 0.33
C GLY A 954 36.76 32.52 0.64
N ASN A 955 35.58 32.89 1.16
CA ASN A 955 34.47 31.94 1.33
C ASN A 955 33.66 31.78 0.02
N HIS A 956 34.15 30.93 -0.87
CA HIS A 956 33.55 30.69 -2.19
C HIS A 956 32.28 29.80 -2.13
N THR A 957 32.14 28.95 -1.11
CA THR A 957 30.95 28.09 -0.91
C THR A 957 29.68 28.92 -0.76
N ALA A 958 29.73 29.97 0.07
CA ALA A 958 28.62 30.91 0.22
C ALA A 958 28.22 31.57 -1.11
N ALA A 959 29.18 31.87 -1.98
CA ALA A 959 28.91 32.45 -3.30
C ALA A 959 28.24 31.44 -4.25
N PHE A 960 28.64 30.16 -4.24
CA PHE A 960 27.93 29.11 -5.00
C PHE A 960 26.49 28.93 -4.55
N ILE A 961 26.24 28.94 -3.23
CA ILE A 961 24.89 28.79 -2.70
C ILE A 961 24.01 29.99 -3.07
N LYS A 962 24.52 31.22 -2.97
CA LYS A 962 23.79 32.43 -3.42
C LYS A 962 23.45 32.34 -4.91
N ALA A 963 24.40 31.94 -5.75
CA ALA A 963 24.17 31.75 -7.19
C ALA A 963 23.17 30.62 -7.46
N GLY A 964 23.21 29.54 -6.70
CA GLY A 964 22.24 28.45 -6.77
C GLY A 964 20.83 28.90 -6.42
N ILE A 965 20.68 29.71 -5.38
CA ILE A 965 19.40 30.34 -5.01
C ILE A 965 18.91 31.24 -6.17
N ASP A 966 19.75 32.12 -6.69
CA ASP A 966 19.37 33.03 -7.78
C ASP A 966 18.95 32.25 -9.04
N TYR A 967 19.67 31.17 -9.36
CA TYR A 967 19.33 30.26 -10.44
C TYR A 967 17.95 29.62 -10.25
N VAL A 968 17.72 28.95 -9.12
CA VAL A 968 16.47 28.21 -8.90
C VAL A 968 15.26 29.12 -8.81
N LEU A 969 15.44 30.35 -8.32
CA LEU A 969 14.38 31.35 -8.26
C LEU A 969 14.10 32.03 -9.61
N GLY A 970 14.99 31.89 -10.59
CA GLY A 970 14.83 32.49 -11.92
C GLY A 970 15.03 33.99 -11.95
N SER A 971 15.65 34.55 -10.93
CA SER A 971 16.04 35.95 -10.88
C SER A 971 17.26 36.16 -11.77
N THR A 972 17.04 36.40 -13.06
CA THR A 972 17.92 37.32 -13.78
C THR A 972 17.70 38.69 -13.14
N THR A 973 18.75 39.18 -12.48
CA THR A 973 18.83 40.52 -11.87
C THR A 973 18.01 41.55 -12.66
N GLN A 974 17.02 42.15 -11.98
CA GLN A 974 16.56 43.50 -12.29
C GLN A 974 17.40 44.50 -11.54
#